data_AF-A0A962P760-F1
#
_entry.id   AF-A0A962P760-F1
#
_cell.length_a   1.000
_cell.length_b   1.000
_cell.length_c   1.000
_cell.angle_alpha   90.00
_cell.angle_beta   90.00
_cell.angle_gamma   90.00
#
_symmetry.space_group_name_H-M   'P 1'
#
loop_
_entity.id
_entity.type
_entity.pdbx_description
1 polymer ?
#
loop_
_entity_poly.entity_id
_entity_poly.type
_entity_poly.pdbx_seq_one_letter_code
_entity_poly.pdbx_strand_id
1 'polypeptide(L)'
;MNTEQRLQSLHDALNQRILVLDGAMGTLIQAHKLAESDFRGLRFKDHPIDLAGNNDLLTLTQSEIIFHIHRQYLESGADIIETNTFNSTSSSQADYQLEALVYELNYEAAKLARRCCDEFTGDNPDRPRFVAGVVGPTSKTASISPDVNDPGLRNTSFDRLVDDYRNAVTGLIDGGVDLILIETVFDTLNAKAAIFAVQSCFQEQGRELPIMISGTITDASGRTLSGQTVEAFCNSVAHARPLSIGFNCALGAEQLRPYVEEASGLLPCLVSTHPNAGLPNEMGEYDQTPEQMAAIIGEFARQGFLNIVGGCCGTTPEHIRAIVDTVSAYPPRQVPAIEPRCRLSGLEALNIGPDSLFVNVGERTNVTGSARFARLIREGDFDTALDVARDQVEAGAQIIDINMDEGMLDSREAMERFLRLVASEPDISKVPIMIDSSKWEILEAGLKGIQGKGIVNSISLKEGEQDFIAKARLCLRYGAAVVVMAFDEQGQADSLQRKNDICRRSYDILVKEVGFAPQDIIFDPNVFAIATGIEEHDNYAVDFIECCQFIRKNLPHALISGGISNVSFSFRGNNPVREAIHSVFLYHAIRAGLTMGIVNAGQLTVYDQIPAELKERVEDVVLNRRPDATERLMEVAARFGGTGSAVASEENLDWRNGSVEERLSHALVKGITRFIEEDTEAARQQFGRPIGVIEGPLMDGMNVVGDLFGSGKMFLPQVVKSARVMKQAVAYLLPYIEAEKDGGERQAKGRILMATVKGDVHDIGKNIVGVVLGCNNYEVIDLGVMVPCEKILQIARDENVDIIGLSGLITPSLDEMVHVAKEMQRLDFKVPLLIGGATTSKAHTAVKIEQHFQNDATVYVPDASRSVSVVSNLLSREHKAGFVGQVREEYAEIRERTGKRSSSRKLLSLPAANANRFQADWQEFKPVRPTFLGTRVFEDYPLDELLPYIDWTPFFIT
;
A
#
# COMPACT_ATOMS: atom_id res chain seq x y z
N MET A 1 11.74 12.02 -35.93
CA MET A 1 12.62 12.66 -34.91
C MET A 1 13.49 11.60 -34.27
N ASN A 2 14.73 11.89 -33.90
CA ASN A 2 15.52 10.96 -33.09
C ASN A 2 15.06 11.00 -31.60
N THR A 3 15.54 10.08 -30.77
CA THR A 3 15.10 9.98 -29.37
C THR A 3 15.33 11.26 -28.56
N GLU A 4 16.52 11.87 -28.65
CA GLU A 4 16.85 13.11 -27.91
C GLU A 4 15.91 14.26 -28.27
N GLN A 5 15.60 14.43 -29.57
CA GLN A 5 14.66 15.44 -30.03
C GLN A 5 13.24 15.22 -29.47
N ARG A 6 12.79 13.96 -29.39
CA ARG A 6 11.49 13.62 -28.81
C ARG A 6 11.46 13.92 -27.32
N LEU A 7 12.51 13.56 -26.58
CA LEU A 7 12.61 13.86 -25.14
C LEU A 7 12.60 15.36 -24.85
N GLN A 8 13.34 16.15 -25.63
CA GLN A 8 13.30 17.60 -25.50
C GLN A 8 11.90 18.15 -25.79
N SER A 9 11.25 17.66 -26.86
CA SER A 9 9.90 18.07 -27.23
C SER A 9 8.86 17.70 -26.16
N LEU A 10 9.02 16.56 -25.48
CA LEU A 10 8.17 16.15 -24.35
C LEU A 10 8.29 17.16 -23.20
N HIS A 11 9.51 17.48 -22.79
CA HIS A 11 9.75 18.47 -21.74
C HIS A 11 9.23 19.86 -22.10
N ASP A 12 9.44 20.30 -23.35
CA ASP A 12 8.94 21.58 -23.83
C ASP A 12 7.40 21.62 -23.80
N ALA A 13 6.74 20.52 -24.20
CA ALA A 13 5.28 20.43 -24.20
C ALA A 13 4.69 20.43 -22.78
N LEU A 14 5.29 19.70 -21.83
CA LEU A 14 4.88 19.66 -20.42
C LEU A 14 4.99 21.03 -19.72
N ASN A 15 5.93 21.87 -20.16
CA ASN A 15 6.06 23.25 -19.66
C ASN A 15 5.02 24.21 -20.27
N GLN A 16 4.48 23.89 -21.44
CA GLN A 16 3.58 24.78 -22.18
C GLN A 16 2.10 24.46 -21.95
N ARG A 17 1.75 23.19 -21.77
CA ARG A 17 0.35 22.73 -21.65
C ARG A 17 0.23 21.48 -20.79
N ILE A 18 -0.97 21.21 -20.30
CA ILE A 18 -1.32 19.91 -19.70
C ILE A 18 -1.32 18.88 -20.83
N LEU A 19 -0.51 17.82 -20.71
CA LEU A 19 -0.51 16.72 -21.67
C LEU A 19 -1.62 15.73 -21.35
N VAL A 20 -2.19 15.13 -22.40
CA VAL A 20 -3.25 14.14 -22.25
C VAL A 20 -2.71 12.73 -22.57
N LEU A 21 -2.80 11.83 -21.59
CA LEU A 21 -2.62 10.39 -21.74
C LEU A 21 -3.90 9.76 -22.31
N ASP A 22 -3.80 8.58 -22.92
CA ASP A 22 -4.96 7.89 -23.48
C ASP A 22 -5.90 7.31 -22.40
N GLY A 23 -6.85 6.49 -22.85
CA GLY A 23 -7.87 5.86 -22.02
C GLY A 23 -7.68 4.34 -21.91
N ALA A 24 -8.71 3.64 -21.43
CA ALA A 24 -8.66 2.18 -21.26
C ALA A 24 -8.53 1.37 -22.56
N MET A 25 -7.34 0.79 -22.77
CA MET A 25 -7.11 -0.26 -23.78
C MET A 25 -8.04 -1.47 -23.58
N GLY A 26 -8.11 -1.99 -22.35
CA GLY A 26 -8.87 -3.21 -22.04
C GLY A 26 -10.37 -3.11 -22.35
N THR A 27 -11.01 -1.98 -22.02
CA THR A 27 -12.44 -1.76 -22.27
C THR A 27 -12.74 -1.72 -23.77
N LEU A 28 -11.86 -1.13 -24.59
CA LEU A 28 -12.03 -1.12 -26.05
C LEU A 28 -11.80 -2.48 -26.67
N ILE A 29 -10.81 -3.25 -26.20
CA ILE A 29 -10.63 -4.66 -26.63
C ILE A 29 -11.90 -5.47 -26.35
N GLN A 30 -12.50 -5.33 -25.17
CA GLN A 30 -13.72 -6.04 -24.81
C GLN A 30 -14.90 -5.71 -25.73
N ALA A 31 -14.99 -4.46 -26.22
CA ALA A 31 -16.05 -4.04 -27.16
C ALA A 31 -15.99 -4.79 -28.51
N HIS A 32 -14.83 -5.31 -28.90
CA HIS A 32 -14.67 -6.14 -30.11
C HIS A 32 -15.21 -7.57 -29.95
N LYS A 33 -15.51 -8.02 -28.72
CA LYS A 33 -16.06 -9.36 -28.42
C LYS A 33 -15.26 -10.51 -29.03
N LEU A 34 -13.94 -10.43 -28.90
CA LEU A 34 -12.99 -11.41 -29.43
C LEU A 34 -13.19 -12.78 -28.77
N ALA A 35 -13.04 -13.84 -29.55
CA ALA A 35 -13.13 -15.22 -29.11
C ALA A 35 -11.74 -15.83 -28.88
N GLU A 36 -11.69 -16.99 -28.21
CA GLU A 36 -10.46 -17.75 -27.97
C GLU A 36 -9.58 -17.95 -29.23
N SER A 37 -10.20 -18.18 -30.39
CA SER A 37 -9.49 -18.32 -31.67
C SER A 37 -8.71 -17.07 -32.07
N ASP A 38 -9.21 -15.89 -31.70
CA ASP A 38 -8.58 -14.61 -32.02
C ASP A 38 -7.36 -14.39 -31.13
N PHE A 39 -7.45 -14.72 -29.83
CA PHE A 39 -6.32 -14.68 -28.90
C PHE A 39 -5.21 -15.64 -29.29
N ARG A 40 -5.56 -16.86 -29.73
CA ARG A 40 -4.58 -17.85 -30.21
C ARG A 40 -3.91 -17.44 -31.53
N GLY A 41 -4.68 -16.81 -32.41
CA GLY A 41 -4.26 -16.53 -33.78
C GLY A 41 -3.74 -17.80 -34.49
N LEU A 42 -2.82 -17.62 -35.45
CA LEU A 42 -2.18 -18.74 -36.13
C LEU A 42 -1.05 -19.37 -35.30
N ARG A 43 -0.35 -18.56 -34.50
CA ARG A 43 0.88 -18.96 -33.80
C ARG A 43 0.62 -19.86 -32.59
N PHE A 44 -0.48 -19.66 -31.87
CA PHE A 44 -0.80 -20.36 -30.62
C PHE A 44 -2.03 -21.26 -30.75
N LYS A 45 -2.35 -21.67 -31.98
CA LYS A 45 -3.52 -22.54 -32.26
C LYS A 45 -3.55 -23.78 -31.37
N ASP A 46 -2.41 -24.44 -31.22
CA ASP A 46 -2.26 -25.69 -30.47
C ASP A 46 -1.77 -25.47 -29.02
N HIS A 47 -1.90 -24.26 -28.47
CA HIS A 47 -1.51 -23.94 -27.09
C HIS A 47 -2.30 -24.80 -26.08
N PRO A 48 -1.66 -25.36 -25.04
CA PRO A 48 -2.30 -26.36 -24.16
C PRO A 48 -3.43 -25.84 -23.28
N ILE A 49 -3.47 -24.52 -23.02
CA ILE A 49 -4.50 -23.86 -22.21
C ILE A 49 -5.12 -22.69 -22.97
N ASP A 50 -6.29 -22.23 -22.49
CA ASP A 50 -7.02 -21.10 -23.06
C ASP A 50 -6.24 -19.79 -22.87
N LEU A 51 -6.27 -18.93 -23.90
CA LEU A 51 -5.55 -17.65 -23.96
C LEU A 51 -6.48 -16.44 -23.94
N ALA A 52 -7.80 -16.63 -24.02
CA ALA A 52 -8.78 -15.57 -23.88
C ALA A 52 -8.62 -14.83 -22.54
N GLY A 53 -8.64 -13.50 -22.62
CA GLY A 53 -8.39 -12.60 -21.49
C GLY A 53 -6.95 -12.07 -21.43
N ASN A 54 -5.99 -12.69 -22.13
CA ASN A 54 -4.63 -12.16 -22.25
C ASN A 54 -4.58 -11.03 -23.28
N ASN A 55 -5.01 -9.83 -22.90
CA ASN A 55 -5.10 -8.68 -23.79
C ASN A 55 -3.74 -8.29 -24.39
N ASP A 56 -2.66 -8.43 -23.64
CA ASP A 56 -1.28 -8.16 -24.09
C ASP A 56 -0.89 -9.02 -25.30
N LEU A 57 -1.33 -10.29 -25.33
CA LEU A 57 -1.05 -11.22 -26.44
C LEU A 57 -1.63 -10.75 -27.78
N LEU A 58 -2.72 -9.97 -27.74
CA LEU A 58 -3.35 -9.43 -28.95
C LEU A 58 -2.43 -8.49 -29.72
N THR A 59 -1.38 -7.95 -29.09
CA THR A 59 -0.29 -7.26 -29.79
C THR A 59 0.34 -8.12 -30.87
N LEU A 60 0.46 -9.45 -30.65
CA LEU A 60 1.06 -10.38 -31.60
C LEU A 60 0.01 -11.02 -32.53
N THR A 61 -1.18 -11.33 -32.01
CA THR A 61 -2.18 -12.10 -32.75
C THR A 61 -3.22 -11.24 -33.47
N GLN A 62 -3.47 -10.02 -32.98
CA GLN A 62 -4.47 -9.07 -33.48
C GLN A 62 -3.92 -7.63 -33.53
N SER A 63 -2.68 -7.48 -34.00
CA SER A 63 -1.95 -6.20 -33.99
C SER A 63 -2.69 -5.04 -34.65
N GLU A 64 -3.48 -5.29 -35.70
CA GLU A 64 -4.27 -4.26 -36.38
C GLU A 64 -5.40 -3.70 -35.51
N ILE A 65 -6.01 -4.52 -34.63
CA ILE A 65 -7.03 -4.05 -33.68
C ILE A 65 -6.38 -3.12 -32.65
N ILE A 66 -5.25 -3.54 -32.07
CA ILE A 66 -4.50 -2.73 -31.10
C ILE A 66 -4.02 -1.41 -31.72
N PHE A 67 -3.50 -1.47 -32.95
CA PHE A 67 -3.10 -0.28 -33.70
C PHE A 67 -4.27 0.68 -33.92
N HIS A 68 -5.45 0.16 -34.28
CA HIS A 68 -6.64 0.98 -34.47
C HIS A 68 -7.09 1.65 -33.17
N ILE A 69 -7.01 0.96 -32.03
CA ILE A 69 -7.33 1.53 -30.72
C ILE A 69 -6.39 2.71 -30.38
N HIS A 70 -5.07 2.54 -30.53
CA HIS A 70 -4.12 3.65 -30.35
C HIS A 70 -4.46 4.84 -31.26
N ARG A 71 -4.79 4.56 -32.52
CA ARG A 71 -5.17 5.58 -33.48
C ARG A 71 -6.43 6.34 -33.03
N GLN A 72 -7.44 5.66 -32.51
CA GLN A 72 -8.66 6.31 -32.00
C GLN A 72 -8.35 7.31 -30.87
N TYR A 73 -7.46 6.96 -29.93
CA TYR A 73 -7.08 7.89 -28.87
C TYR A 73 -6.25 9.09 -29.38
N LEU A 74 -5.34 8.87 -30.34
CA LEU A 74 -4.61 9.96 -30.99
C LEU A 74 -5.54 10.90 -31.78
N GLU A 75 -6.57 10.36 -32.45
CA GLU A 75 -7.64 11.13 -33.13
C GLU A 75 -8.54 11.89 -32.15
N SER A 76 -8.64 11.41 -30.90
CA SER A 76 -9.30 12.14 -29.81
C SER A 76 -8.44 13.22 -29.17
N GLY A 77 -7.16 13.30 -29.54
CA GLY A 77 -6.26 14.37 -29.11
C GLY A 77 -5.34 14.01 -27.95
N ALA A 78 -5.20 12.73 -27.61
CA ALA A 78 -4.14 12.28 -26.68
C ALA A 78 -2.75 12.68 -27.20
N ASP A 79 -1.89 13.16 -26.32
CA ASP A 79 -0.48 13.48 -26.57
C ASP A 79 0.44 12.28 -26.30
N ILE A 80 0.07 11.44 -25.33
CA ILE A 80 0.80 10.24 -24.90
C ILE A 80 -0.13 9.05 -25.05
N ILE A 81 0.36 7.94 -25.62
CA ILE A 81 -0.35 6.65 -25.60
C ILE A 81 0.44 5.61 -24.83
N GLU A 82 -0.26 4.78 -24.09
CA GLU A 82 0.26 3.64 -23.36
C GLU A 82 0.52 2.44 -24.29
N THR A 83 1.57 1.67 -24.04
CA THR A 83 1.75 0.37 -24.70
C THR A 83 0.77 -0.66 -24.13
N ASN A 84 0.30 -1.59 -24.97
CA ASN A 84 -0.52 -2.73 -24.53
C ASN A 84 0.34 -3.80 -23.82
N THR A 85 0.90 -3.44 -22.65
CA THR A 85 1.91 -4.22 -21.93
C THR A 85 1.67 -4.34 -20.42
N PHE A 86 0.45 -4.06 -19.95
CA PHE A 86 0.10 -4.06 -18.54
C PHE A 86 0.46 -5.38 -17.83
N ASN A 87 0.22 -6.52 -18.48
CA ASN A 87 0.51 -7.86 -17.96
C ASN A 87 1.69 -8.53 -18.71
N SER A 88 2.52 -7.78 -19.41
CA SER A 88 3.66 -8.30 -20.17
C SER A 88 4.87 -8.52 -19.27
N THR A 89 4.68 -9.26 -18.18
CA THR A 89 5.70 -9.72 -17.23
C THR A 89 5.64 -11.23 -17.11
N SER A 90 6.76 -11.88 -16.76
CA SER A 90 6.84 -13.32 -16.57
C SER A 90 5.86 -13.81 -15.51
N SER A 91 5.68 -13.06 -14.44
CA SER A 91 4.76 -13.42 -13.35
C SER A 91 3.30 -13.47 -13.82
N SER A 92 2.85 -12.51 -14.63
CA SER A 92 1.49 -12.49 -15.18
C SER A 92 1.33 -13.45 -16.37
N GLN A 93 2.34 -13.56 -17.24
CA GLN A 93 2.28 -14.46 -18.41
C GLN A 93 2.39 -15.95 -18.01
N ALA A 94 2.87 -16.27 -16.80
CA ALA A 94 2.87 -17.63 -16.27
C ALA A 94 1.46 -18.22 -16.13
N ASP A 95 0.45 -17.39 -15.84
CA ASP A 95 -0.95 -17.82 -15.79
C ASP A 95 -1.44 -18.31 -17.17
N TYR A 96 -0.76 -17.89 -18.24
CA TYR A 96 -1.00 -18.30 -19.63
C TYR A 96 0.09 -19.20 -20.21
N GLN A 97 1.12 -19.60 -19.45
CA GLN A 97 2.30 -20.35 -19.93
C GLN A 97 3.07 -19.67 -21.08
N LEU A 98 3.14 -18.33 -21.06
CA LEU A 98 3.77 -17.50 -22.09
C LEU A 98 4.97 -16.69 -21.58
N GLU A 99 5.62 -17.12 -20.50
CA GLU A 99 6.76 -16.43 -19.87
C GLU A 99 7.89 -16.14 -20.86
N ALA A 100 8.12 -17.06 -21.81
CA ALA A 100 9.15 -16.92 -22.84
C ALA A 100 8.89 -15.77 -23.83
N LEU A 101 7.66 -15.24 -23.91
CA LEU A 101 7.28 -14.19 -24.84
C LEU A 101 7.40 -12.78 -24.27
N VAL A 102 7.73 -12.63 -22.98
CA VAL A 102 7.72 -11.34 -22.27
C VAL A 102 8.50 -10.26 -23.03
N TYR A 103 9.74 -10.55 -23.44
CA TYR A 103 10.53 -9.59 -24.22
C TYR A 103 9.83 -9.21 -25.54
N GLU A 104 9.35 -10.20 -26.29
CA GLU A 104 8.73 -10.01 -27.61
C GLU A 104 7.43 -9.22 -27.52
N LEU A 105 6.58 -9.51 -26.52
CA LEU A 105 5.35 -8.78 -26.26
C LEU A 105 5.62 -7.29 -26.05
N ASN A 106 6.56 -6.98 -25.15
CA ASN A 106 6.94 -5.60 -24.86
C ASN A 106 7.56 -4.89 -26.08
N TYR A 107 8.46 -5.58 -26.78
CA TYR A 107 9.15 -5.04 -27.95
C TYR A 107 8.19 -4.72 -29.11
N GLU A 108 7.30 -5.65 -29.45
CA GLU A 108 6.33 -5.43 -30.54
C GLU A 108 5.22 -4.45 -30.14
N ALA A 109 4.78 -4.42 -28.88
CA ALA A 109 3.82 -3.42 -28.39
C ALA A 109 4.39 -2.00 -28.47
N ALA A 110 5.63 -1.82 -28.02
CA ALA A 110 6.34 -0.55 -28.11
C ALA A 110 6.50 -0.09 -29.57
N LYS A 111 6.89 -0.99 -30.48
CA LYS A 111 7.00 -0.66 -31.91
C LYS A 111 5.65 -0.29 -32.53
N LEU A 112 4.58 -0.99 -32.15
CA LEU A 112 3.24 -0.74 -32.67
C LEU A 112 2.74 0.66 -32.28
N ALA A 113 2.86 1.00 -30.99
CA ALA A 113 2.54 2.33 -30.48
C ALA A 113 3.44 3.40 -31.12
N ARG A 114 4.74 3.14 -31.24
CA ARG A 114 5.71 4.06 -31.86
C ARG A 114 5.36 4.37 -33.31
N ARG A 115 5.01 3.35 -34.11
CA ARG A 115 4.55 3.51 -35.49
C ARG A 115 3.35 4.46 -35.55
N CYS A 116 2.36 4.27 -34.67
CA CYS A 116 1.17 5.10 -34.62
C CYS A 116 1.50 6.56 -34.27
N CYS A 117 2.31 6.79 -33.23
CA CYS A 117 2.74 8.14 -32.86
C CYS A 117 3.58 8.82 -33.95
N ASP A 118 4.42 8.09 -34.68
CA ASP A 118 5.24 8.63 -35.76
C ASP A 118 4.40 9.06 -36.96
N GLU A 119 3.35 8.32 -37.31
CA GLU A 119 2.38 8.73 -38.34
C GLU A 119 1.71 10.06 -37.96
N PHE A 120 1.16 10.16 -36.75
CA PHE A 120 0.50 11.39 -36.29
C PHE A 120 1.45 12.58 -36.13
N THR A 121 2.68 12.33 -35.69
CA THR A 121 3.72 13.37 -35.60
C THR A 121 4.19 13.82 -36.98
N GLY A 122 4.22 12.93 -37.98
CA GLY A 122 4.49 13.27 -39.36
C GLY A 122 3.42 14.18 -39.96
N ASP A 123 2.14 13.88 -39.66
CA ASP A 123 0.99 14.69 -40.11
C ASP A 123 0.88 16.04 -39.40
N ASN A 124 1.30 16.12 -38.13
CA ASN A 124 1.32 17.36 -37.35
C ASN A 124 2.63 17.51 -36.53
N PRO A 125 3.71 18.02 -37.16
CA PRO A 125 5.01 18.15 -36.51
C PRO A 125 5.04 19.10 -35.31
N ASP A 126 4.14 20.09 -35.25
CA ASP A 126 4.06 21.07 -34.15
C ASP A 126 3.48 20.47 -32.86
N ARG A 127 2.83 19.31 -32.96
CA ARG A 127 2.29 18.56 -31.83
C ARG A 127 2.79 17.11 -31.93
N PRO A 128 4.03 16.81 -31.50
CA PRO A 128 4.51 15.43 -31.48
C PRO A 128 3.70 14.53 -30.53
N ARG A 129 3.75 13.22 -30.78
CA ARG A 129 3.11 12.18 -29.97
C ARG A 129 4.14 11.26 -29.33
N PHE A 130 3.87 10.87 -28.10
CA PHE A 130 4.80 10.13 -27.26
C PHE A 130 4.27 8.76 -26.87
N VAL A 131 5.17 7.82 -26.65
CA VAL A 131 4.84 6.45 -26.22
C VAL A 131 5.30 6.23 -24.78
N ALA A 132 4.36 5.86 -23.92
CA ALA A 132 4.61 5.40 -22.56
C ALA A 132 4.69 3.86 -22.54
N GLY A 133 5.88 3.33 -22.22
CA GLY A 133 6.08 1.91 -21.98
C GLY A 133 5.52 1.51 -20.63
N VAL A 134 4.37 0.84 -20.62
CA VAL A 134 3.65 0.46 -19.40
C VAL A 134 4.30 -0.76 -18.75
N VAL A 135 4.55 -0.62 -17.45
CA VAL A 135 4.98 -1.67 -16.53
C VAL A 135 3.92 -1.77 -15.43
N GLY A 136 3.04 -2.78 -15.54
CA GLY A 136 2.03 -3.05 -14.52
C GLY A 136 2.60 -3.72 -13.26
N PRO A 137 1.78 -3.90 -12.21
CA PRO A 137 2.26 -4.26 -10.87
C PRO A 137 2.52 -5.77 -10.65
N THR A 138 2.30 -6.61 -11.67
CA THR A 138 2.22 -8.09 -11.64
C THR A 138 1.05 -8.64 -10.80
N SER A 139 0.80 -9.95 -10.88
CA SER A 139 -0.18 -10.67 -10.03
C SER A 139 0.35 -11.05 -8.64
N LYS A 140 1.63 -10.77 -8.32
CA LYS A 140 2.28 -11.21 -7.07
C LYS A 140 2.62 -10.03 -6.17
N THR A 141 2.61 -10.25 -4.86
CA THR A 141 2.93 -9.25 -3.83
C THR A 141 4.26 -9.58 -3.16
N ALA A 142 5.10 -8.58 -2.90
CA ALA A 142 6.35 -8.73 -2.16
C ALA A 142 6.25 -8.24 -0.71
N SER A 143 5.33 -7.31 -0.40
CA SER A 143 5.17 -6.78 0.96
C SER A 143 4.14 -7.54 1.81
N ILE A 144 3.11 -8.12 1.17
CA ILE A 144 1.98 -8.80 1.83
C ILE A 144 2.10 -10.33 1.71
N SER A 145 1.81 -11.04 2.80
CA SER A 145 1.75 -12.51 2.78
C SER A 145 0.47 -13.03 2.10
N PRO A 146 0.56 -14.08 1.27
CA PRO A 146 -0.62 -14.78 0.74
C PRO A 146 -1.33 -15.66 1.78
N ASP A 147 -0.66 -15.99 2.89
CA ASP A 147 -1.18 -16.90 3.91
C ASP A 147 -1.26 -16.19 5.27
N VAL A 148 -2.45 -16.13 5.83
CA VAL A 148 -2.71 -15.54 7.15
C VAL A 148 -1.96 -16.30 8.25
N ASN A 149 -1.75 -17.59 8.06
CA ASN A 149 -1.14 -18.47 9.05
C ASN A 149 0.38 -18.32 9.09
N ASP A 150 0.96 -17.81 8.00
CA ASP A 150 2.38 -17.49 7.91
C ASP A 150 2.56 -16.05 7.43
N PRO A 151 2.50 -15.06 8.34
CA PRO A 151 2.73 -13.66 8.01
C PRO A 151 4.14 -13.39 7.44
N GLY A 152 5.07 -14.33 7.59
CA GLY A 152 6.41 -14.28 7.02
C GLY A 152 6.51 -14.80 5.58
N LEU A 153 5.50 -15.49 5.06
CA LEU A 153 5.49 -16.03 3.70
C LEU A 153 5.36 -14.93 2.65
N ARG A 154 5.98 -15.11 1.47
CA ARG A 154 5.83 -14.21 0.32
C ARG A 154 5.65 -15.01 -0.97
N ASN A 155 4.80 -14.49 -1.86
CA ASN A 155 4.52 -15.08 -3.17
C ASN A 155 5.70 -14.95 -4.15
N THR A 156 6.48 -13.88 -4.00
CA THR A 156 7.65 -13.58 -4.82
C THR A 156 8.73 -12.91 -3.96
N SER A 157 9.89 -12.65 -4.54
CA SER A 157 10.98 -11.91 -3.90
C SER A 157 11.33 -10.67 -4.70
N PHE A 158 11.99 -9.71 -4.04
CA PHE A 158 12.48 -8.50 -4.70
C PHE A 158 13.34 -8.83 -5.92
N ASP A 159 14.29 -9.75 -5.79
CA ASP A 159 15.20 -10.14 -6.89
C ASP A 159 14.44 -10.76 -8.06
N ARG A 160 13.44 -11.62 -7.81
CA ARG A 160 12.60 -12.21 -8.87
C ARG A 160 11.81 -11.14 -9.62
N LEU A 161 11.25 -10.16 -8.89
CA LEU A 161 10.56 -9.03 -9.51
C LEU A 161 11.52 -8.16 -10.33
N VAL A 162 12.73 -7.91 -9.84
CA VAL A 162 13.76 -7.16 -10.60
C VAL A 162 14.09 -7.86 -11.91
N ASP A 163 14.32 -9.18 -11.89
CA ASP A 163 14.61 -9.95 -13.10
C ASP A 163 13.44 -9.93 -14.10
N ASP A 164 12.22 -10.05 -13.58
CA ASP A 164 10.99 -10.00 -14.38
C ASP A 164 10.82 -8.64 -15.07
N TYR A 165 10.85 -7.55 -14.28
CA TYR A 165 10.75 -6.20 -14.81
C TYR A 165 11.90 -5.85 -15.75
N ARG A 166 13.13 -6.32 -15.49
CA ARG A 166 14.26 -6.07 -16.38
C ARG A 166 14.01 -6.65 -17.78
N ASN A 167 13.43 -7.86 -17.86
CA ASN A 167 13.09 -8.48 -19.14
C ASN A 167 12.06 -7.65 -19.92
N ALA A 168 10.98 -7.23 -19.25
CA ALA A 168 9.93 -6.40 -19.84
C ALA A 168 10.46 -5.04 -20.31
N VAL A 169 11.18 -4.32 -19.42
CA VAL A 169 11.72 -2.98 -19.68
C VAL A 169 12.75 -2.99 -20.79
N THR A 170 13.60 -4.03 -20.89
CA THR A 170 14.54 -4.18 -22.00
C THR A 170 13.79 -4.19 -23.34
N GLY A 171 12.72 -4.99 -23.44
CA GLY A 171 11.87 -5.03 -24.64
C GLY A 171 11.23 -3.68 -24.97
N LEU A 172 10.72 -2.96 -23.97
CA LEU A 172 10.13 -1.62 -24.14
C LEU A 172 11.17 -0.61 -24.68
N ILE A 173 12.37 -0.55 -24.08
CA ILE A 173 13.41 0.41 -24.49
C ILE A 173 13.88 0.11 -25.92
N ASP A 174 14.12 -1.16 -26.24
CA ASP A 174 14.52 -1.62 -27.58
C ASP A 174 13.43 -1.35 -28.63
N GLY A 175 12.16 -1.48 -28.24
CA GLY A 175 11.00 -1.20 -29.08
C GLY A 175 10.75 0.29 -29.34
N GLY A 176 11.48 1.18 -28.64
CA GLY A 176 11.53 2.60 -28.96
C GLY A 176 10.54 3.50 -28.21
N VAL A 177 10.15 3.13 -27.00
CA VAL A 177 9.35 4.00 -26.11
C VAL A 177 10.09 5.31 -25.78
N ASP A 178 9.32 6.34 -25.41
CA ASP A 178 9.87 7.64 -25.01
C ASP A 178 10.01 7.78 -23.49
N LEU A 179 9.14 7.11 -22.73
CA LEU A 179 9.14 7.11 -21.26
C LEU A 179 8.67 5.76 -20.73
N ILE A 180 9.00 5.45 -19.48
CA ILE A 180 8.52 4.25 -18.77
C ILE A 180 7.45 4.68 -17.78
N LEU A 181 6.29 4.01 -17.80
CA LEU A 181 5.19 4.24 -16.88
C LEU A 181 5.03 3.02 -15.97
N ILE A 182 5.41 3.17 -14.70
CA ILE A 182 5.13 2.17 -13.65
C ILE A 182 3.78 2.55 -13.05
N GLU A 183 2.72 1.84 -13.42
CA GLU A 183 1.35 2.22 -13.02
C GLU A 183 0.59 1.16 -12.25
N THR A 184 -0.56 1.58 -11.70
CA THR A 184 -1.42 0.76 -10.86
C THR A 184 -0.67 0.15 -9.69
N VAL A 185 0.25 0.92 -9.08
CA VAL A 185 1.07 0.45 -7.97
C VAL A 185 0.18 0.26 -6.74
N PHE A 186 -0.17 -0.99 -6.48
CA PHE A 186 -0.85 -1.40 -5.25
C PHE A 186 0.13 -1.80 -4.13
N ASP A 187 1.32 -2.28 -4.48
CA ASP A 187 2.41 -2.67 -3.57
C ASP A 187 3.68 -1.87 -3.88
N THR A 188 4.07 -0.98 -2.96
CA THR A 188 5.23 -0.11 -3.15
C THR A 188 6.55 -0.88 -3.23
N LEU A 189 6.64 -2.06 -2.60
CA LEU A 189 7.85 -2.89 -2.71
C LEU A 189 8.03 -3.43 -4.13
N ASN A 190 6.92 -3.74 -4.82
CA ASN A 190 6.95 -4.09 -6.24
C ASN A 190 7.43 -2.91 -7.10
N ALA A 191 6.92 -1.70 -6.83
CA ALA A 191 7.37 -0.51 -7.56
C ALA A 191 8.85 -0.21 -7.31
N LYS A 192 9.37 -0.40 -6.10
CA LYS A 192 10.81 -0.28 -5.82
C LYS A 192 11.63 -1.31 -6.62
N ALA A 193 11.15 -2.53 -6.76
CA ALA A 193 11.78 -3.53 -7.62
C ALA A 193 11.75 -3.12 -9.11
N ALA A 194 10.63 -2.56 -9.59
CA ALA A 194 10.51 -2.04 -10.94
C ALA A 194 11.47 -0.86 -11.19
N ILE A 195 11.54 0.11 -10.26
CA ILE A 195 12.49 1.24 -10.33
C ILE A 195 13.93 0.73 -10.39
N PHE A 196 14.28 -0.23 -9.54
CA PHE A 196 15.61 -0.84 -9.53
C PHE A 196 15.93 -1.50 -10.88
N ALA A 197 14.98 -2.24 -11.46
CA ALA A 197 15.13 -2.87 -12.76
C ALA A 197 15.29 -1.85 -13.90
N VAL A 198 14.45 -0.81 -13.92
CA VAL A 198 14.50 0.28 -14.91
C VAL A 198 15.85 0.99 -14.86
N GLN A 199 16.31 1.41 -13.68
CA GLN A 199 17.60 2.07 -13.51
C GLN A 199 18.77 1.16 -13.89
N SER A 200 18.66 -0.15 -13.64
CA SER A 200 19.66 -1.13 -14.07
C SER A 200 19.71 -1.25 -15.59
N CYS A 201 18.56 -1.31 -16.27
CA CYS A 201 18.49 -1.28 -17.74
C CYS A 201 19.12 -0.01 -18.31
N PHE A 202 18.83 1.15 -17.70
CA PHE A 202 19.40 2.42 -18.16
C PHE A 202 20.93 2.43 -18.10
N GLN A 203 21.50 1.88 -17.02
CA GLN A 203 22.94 1.76 -16.88
C GLN A 203 23.53 0.77 -17.89
N GLU A 204 22.92 -0.41 -18.06
CA GLU A 204 23.39 -1.46 -18.95
C GLU A 204 23.37 -1.03 -20.42
N GLN A 205 22.35 -0.29 -20.84
CA GLN A 205 22.17 0.18 -22.21
C GLN A 205 22.76 1.57 -22.49
N GLY A 206 23.20 2.29 -21.44
CA GLY A 206 23.72 3.65 -21.56
C GLY A 206 22.67 4.66 -22.04
N ARG A 207 21.39 4.47 -21.70
CA ARG A 207 20.26 5.30 -22.12
C ARG A 207 19.31 5.53 -20.95
N GLU A 208 19.04 6.79 -20.61
CA GLU A 208 18.10 7.18 -19.55
C GLU A 208 16.82 7.74 -20.19
N LEU A 209 15.66 7.23 -19.76
CA LEU A 209 14.34 7.71 -20.18
C LEU A 209 13.59 8.29 -18.97
N PRO A 210 12.68 9.25 -19.17
CA PRO A 210 11.80 9.73 -18.10
C PRO A 210 10.96 8.58 -17.52
N ILE A 211 10.78 8.58 -16.20
CA ILE A 211 9.96 7.61 -15.47
C ILE A 211 8.70 8.32 -14.96
N MET A 212 7.53 7.79 -15.28
CA MET A 212 6.26 8.14 -14.64
C MET A 212 5.90 7.04 -13.64
N ILE A 213 5.36 7.42 -12.48
CA ILE A 213 4.92 6.47 -11.45
C ILE A 213 3.49 6.81 -11.05
N SER A 214 2.59 5.83 -11.11
CA SER A 214 1.19 6.00 -10.72
C SER A 214 0.78 4.97 -9.68
N GLY A 215 0.43 5.46 -8.49
CA GLY A 215 -0.11 4.65 -7.40
C GLY A 215 -1.61 4.37 -7.55
N THR A 216 -2.11 3.37 -6.84
CA THR A 216 -3.55 3.10 -6.73
C THR A 216 -4.00 3.16 -5.28
N ILE A 217 -4.92 4.08 -4.99
CA ILE A 217 -5.60 4.18 -3.69
C ILE A 217 -6.83 3.28 -3.74
N THR A 218 -6.92 2.31 -2.83
CA THR A 218 -7.91 1.22 -2.95
C THR A 218 -9.25 1.53 -2.32
N ASP A 219 -9.32 2.45 -1.38
CA ASP A 219 -10.53 2.76 -0.63
C ASP A 219 -10.51 4.19 -0.07
N ALA A 220 -11.58 4.53 0.66
CA ALA A 220 -11.77 5.85 1.27
C ALA A 220 -10.76 6.20 2.39
N SER A 221 -9.95 5.25 2.86
CA SER A 221 -8.90 5.51 3.86
C SER A 221 -7.74 6.33 3.29
N GLY A 222 -7.63 6.44 1.96
CA GLY A 222 -6.56 7.19 1.31
C GLY A 222 -5.22 6.49 1.29
N ARG A 223 -5.23 5.15 1.34
CA ARG A 223 -4.02 4.32 1.36
C ARG A 223 -3.93 3.40 0.15
N THR A 224 -2.71 3.01 -0.20
CA THR A 224 -2.45 1.90 -1.13
C THR A 224 -2.90 0.57 -0.51
N LEU A 225 -3.00 -0.49 -1.32
CA LEU A 225 -3.30 -1.83 -0.82
C LEU A 225 -2.28 -2.30 0.24
N SER A 226 -1.00 -1.94 0.06
CA SER A 226 0.07 -2.21 1.02
C SER A 226 0.08 -1.32 2.26
N GLY A 227 -0.90 -0.40 2.38
CA GLY A 227 -1.19 0.40 3.57
C GLY A 227 -0.51 1.78 3.63
N GLN A 228 0.18 2.23 2.58
CA GLN A 228 0.88 3.51 2.59
C GLN A 228 -0.05 4.69 2.33
N THR A 229 0.15 5.80 3.06
CA THR A 229 -0.48 7.10 2.71
C THR A 229 0.12 7.68 1.42
N VAL A 230 -0.55 8.68 0.84
CA VAL A 230 -0.09 9.43 -0.34
C VAL A 230 1.35 9.94 -0.16
N GLU A 231 1.61 10.68 0.92
CA GLU A 231 2.94 11.23 1.19
C GLU A 231 4.00 10.12 1.41
N ALA A 232 3.64 9.05 2.13
CA ALA A 232 4.55 7.94 2.38
C ALA A 232 4.93 7.20 1.09
N PHE A 233 3.96 6.98 0.19
CA PHE A 233 4.18 6.43 -1.13
C PHE A 233 5.14 7.32 -1.94
N CYS A 234 4.85 8.62 -2.01
CA CYS A 234 5.68 9.59 -2.73
C CYS A 234 7.12 9.59 -2.24
N ASN A 235 7.33 9.58 -0.92
CA ASN A 235 8.67 9.50 -0.30
C ASN A 235 9.41 8.21 -0.68
N SER A 236 8.69 7.09 -0.75
CA SER A 236 9.26 5.76 -1.05
C SER A 236 9.78 5.65 -2.48
N VAL A 237 9.13 6.32 -3.44
CA VAL A 237 9.46 6.22 -4.87
C VAL A 237 10.23 7.41 -5.43
N ALA A 238 10.42 8.48 -4.65
CA ALA A 238 11.10 9.71 -5.08
C ALA A 238 12.54 9.48 -5.60
N HIS A 239 13.22 8.44 -5.13
CA HIS A 239 14.57 8.06 -5.58
C HIS A 239 14.63 7.66 -7.06
N ALA A 240 13.49 7.35 -7.69
CA ALA A 240 13.41 7.15 -9.14
C ALA A 240 13.73 8.42 -9.93
N ARG A 241 13.71 9.60 -9.29
CA ARG A 241 13.73 10.93 -9.93
C ARG A 241 12.67 11.02 -11.04
N PRO A 242 11.39 10.74 -10.71
CA PRO A 242 10.35 10.60 -11.72
C PRO A 242 10.05 11.93 -12.39
N LEU A 243 9.67 11.85 -13.67
CA LEU A 243 9.06 12.95 -14.42
C LEU A 243 7.75 13.36 -13.75
N SER A 244 6.90 12.38 -13.44
CA SER A 244 5.66 12.60 -12.69
C SER A 244 5.37 11.49 -11.67
N ILE A 245 4.72 11.87 -10.58
CA ILE A 245 4.03 10.94 -9.68
C ILE A 245 2.53 11.25 -9.73
N GLY A 246 1.71 10.20 -9.73
CA GLY A 246 0.28 10.32 -9.86
C GLY A 246 -0.51 9.18 -9.26
N PHE A 247 -1.82 9.20 -9.52
CA PHE A 247 -2.74 8.14 -9.11
C PHE A 247 -3.72 7.76 -10.22
N ASN A 248 -3.99 6.45 -10.31
CA ASN A 248 -4.88 5.87 -11.30
C ASN A 248 -5.64 4.65 -10.77
N CYS A 249 -6.70 4.29 -11.49
CA CYS A 249 -7.56 3.14 -11.23
C CYS A 249 -8.23 3.17 -9.84
N ALA A 250 -8.97 2.10 -9.51
CA ALA A 250 -9.81 1.86 -8.32
C ALA A 250 -10.93 2.88 -8.05
N LEU A 251 -10.63 4.17 -8.13
CA LEU A 251 -11.48 5.29 -7.80
C LEU A 251 -11.82 6.11 -9.06
N GLY A 252 -13.00 6.74 -9.05
CA GLY A 252 -13.37 7.75 -10.03
C GLY A 252 -12.68 9.09 -9.76
N ALA A 253 -12.83 10.04 -10.69
CA ALA A 253 -12.21 11.36 -10.57
C ALA A 253 -12.61 12.07 -9.27
N GLU A 254 -13.89 12.06 -8.90
CA GLU A 254 -14.40 12.72 -7.69
C GLU A 254 -13.73 12.22 -6.41
N GLN A 255 -13.57 10.90 -6.26
CA GLN A 255 -12.94 10.29 -5.09
C GLN A 255 -11.42 10.48 -5.07
N LEU A 256 -10.77 10.61 -6.23
CA LEU A 256 -9.32 10.83 -6.33
C LEU A 256 -8.89 12.26 -6.04
N ARG A 257 -9.80 13.24 -6.18
CA ARG A 257 -9.54 14.67 -5.99
C ARG A 257 -8.67 15.00 -4.75
N PRO A 258 -9.02 14.60 -3.51
CA PRO A 258 -8.25 15.00 -2.32
C PRO A 258 -6.80 14.51 -2.36
N TYR A 259 -6.54 13.33 -2.93
CA TYR A 259 -5.20 12.74 -2.99
C TYR A 259 -4.34 13.40 -4.08
N VAL A 260 -4.96 13.80 -5.20
CA VAL A 260 -4.31 14.59 -6.25
C VAL A 260 -3.97 15.99 -5.74
N GLU A 261 -4.88 16.62 -5.00
CA GLU A 261 -4.65 17.92 -4.35
C GLU A 261 -3.48 17.83 -3.35
N GLU A 262 -3.47 16.84 -2.47
CA GLU A 262 -2.37 16.58 -1.53
C GLU A 262 -1.03 16.39 -2.26
N ALA A 263 -0.97 15.50 -3.25
CA ALA A 263 0.23 15.24 -4.03
C ALA A 263 0.74 16.51 -4.76
N SER A 264 -0.18 17.35 -5.25
CA SER A 264 0.15 18.62 -5.90
C SER A 264 0.86 19.62 -4.99
N GLY A 265 0.66 19.54 -3.67
CA GLY A 265 1.37 20.37 -2.69
C GLY A 265 2.72 19.80 -2.25
N LEU A 266 2.90 18.48 -2.34
CA LEU A 266 4.05 17.77 -1.76
C LEU A 266 5.20 17.54 -2.75
N LEU A 267 4.89 17.40 -4.04
CA LEU A 267 5.82 16.83 -5.01
C LEU A 267 6.72 17.86 -5.69
N PRO A 268 8.06 17.65 -5.70
CA PRO A 268 9.02 18.45 -6.46
C PRO A 268 9.11 18.02 -7.95
N CYS A 269 8.19 17.17 -8.41
CA CYS A 269 8.06 16.74 -9.81
C CYS A 269 6.65 17.06 -10.34
N LEU A 270 6.37 16.68 -11.58
CA LEU A 270 5.06 16.88 -12.20
C LEU A 270 4.02 15.94 -11.57
N VAL A 271 2.74 16.29 -11.71
CA VAL A 271 1.62 15.46 -11.22
C VAL A 271 0.82 14.91 -12.38
N SER A 272 0.54 13.60 -12.32
CA SER A 272 -0.31 12.89 -13.27
C SER A 272 -1.56 12.32 -12.61
N THR A 273 -2.66 12.18 -13.34
CA THR A 273 -3.79 11.35 -12.91
C THR A 273 -4.58 10.80 -14.08
N HIS A 274 -5.01 9.55 -13.99
CA HIS A 274 -5.90 8.94 -14.98
C HIS A 274 -6.96 8.09 -14.24
N PRO A 275 -8.05 8.73 -13.77
CA PRO A 275 -9.08 8.06 -12.99
C PRO A 275 -9.99 7.18 -13.85
N ASN A 276 -10.77 6.30 -13.19
CA ASN A 276 -11.85 5.57 -13.85
C ASN A 276 -12.99 6.52 -14.26
N ALA A 277 -13.82 6.09 -15.21
CA ALA A 277 -15.08 6.75 -15.58
C ALA A 277 -16.16 6.54 -14.48
N GLY A 278 -15.88 7.03 -13.28
CA GLY A 278 -16.67 6.77 -12.08
C GLY A 278 -16.38 5.39 -11.47
N LEU A 279 -17.16 5.04 -10.45
CA LEU A 279 -17.17 3.69 -9.90
C LEU A 279 -18.04 2.79 -10.81
N PRO A 280 -17.69 1.51 -10.99
CA PRO A 280 -18.52 0.60 -11.76
C PRO A 280 -19.91 0.47 -11.12
N ASN A 281 -20.94 0.39 -11.95
CA ASN A 281 -22.31 0.24 -11.53
C ASN A 281 -22.62 -1.22 -11.15
N GLU A 282 -23.87 -1.47 -10.77
CA GLU A 282 -24.34 -2.80 -10.36
C GLU A 282 -24.16 -3.89 -11.45
N MET A 283 -23.97 -3.53 -12.71
CA MET A 283 -23.74 -4.47 -13.82
C MET A 283 -22.27 -4.51 -14.25
N GLY A 284 -21.37 -3.86 -13.51
CA GLY A 284 -19.95 -3.76 -13.86
C GLY A 284 -19.67 -2.81 -15.02
N GLU A 285 -20.63 -1.94 -15.37
CA GLU A 285 -20.50 -0.94 -16.43
C GLU A 285 -20.14 0.43 -15.83
N TYR A 286 -19.55 1.31 -16.63
CA TYR A 286 -19.18 2.67 -16.21
C TYR A 286 -20.19 3.67 -16.76
N ASP A 287 -20.96 4.29 -15.86
CA ASP A 287 -22.07 5.19 -16.22
C ASP A 287 -21.66 6.65 -16.35
N GLN A 288 -20.46 7.03 -15.88
CA GLN A 288 -20.01 8.41 -15.95
C GLN A 288 -19.82 8.80 -17.41
N THR A 289 -20.49 9.89 -17.81
CA THR A 289 -20.42 10.41 -19.18
C THR A 289 -19.14 11.23 -19.42
N PRO A 290 -18.71 11.39 -20.70
CA PRO A 290 -17.59 12.26 -21.06
C PRO A 290 -17.69 13.66 -20.47
N GLU A 291 -18.88 14.27 -20.51
CA GLU A 291 -19.11 15.63 -20.02
C GLU A 291 -18.98 15.73 -18.50
N GLN A 292 -19.49 14.72 -17.77
CA GLN A 292 -19.37 14.66 -16.31
C GLN A 292 -17.91 14.50 -15.88
N MET A 293 -17.19 13.55 -16.48
CA MET A 293 -15.78 13.30 -16.17
C MET A 293 -14.94 14.54 -16.48
N ALA A 294 -15.12 15.13 -17.67
CA ALA A 294 -14.42 16.34 -18.09
C ALA A 294 -14.71 17.53 -17.18
N ALA A 295 -15.94 17.69 -16.69
CA ALA A 295 -16.27 18.77 -15.74
C ALA A 295 -15.47 18.66 -14.42
N ILE A 296 -15.30 17.44 -13.89
CA ILE A 296 -14.52 17.19 -12.67
C ILE A 296 -13.03 17.42 -12.93
N ILE A 297 -12.49 16.83 -14.00
CA ILE A 297 -11.08 17.01 -14.39
C ILE A 297 -10.76 18.50 -14.69
N GLY A 298 -11.72 19.22 -15.28
CA GLY A 298 -11.61 20.66 -15.52
C GLY A 298 -11.49 21.48 -14.24
N GLU A 299 -12.03 21.01 -13.11
CA GLU A 299 -11.78 21.60 -11.80
C GLU A 299 -10.32 21.42 -11.38
N PHE A 300 -9.75 20.22 -11.55
CA PHE A 300 -8.35 19.93 -11.17
C PHE A 300 -7.38 20.79 -11.99
N ALA A 301 -7.63 20.92 -13.29
CA ALA A 301 -6.88 21.78 -14.18
C ALA A 301 -7.00 23.26 -13.77
N ARG A 302 -8.21 23.73 -13.42
CA ARG A 302 -8.44 25.10 -12.96
C ARG A 302 -7.71 25.43 -11.64
N GLN A 303 -7.67 24.49 -10.70
CA GLN A 303 -6.93 24.66 -9.44
C GLN A 303 -5.40 24.54 -9.63
N GLY A 304 -4.95 24.11 -10.80
CA GLY A 304 -3.53 23.94 -11.09
C GLY A 304 -2.93 22.70 -10.43
N PHE A 305 -3.68 21.60 -10.32
CA PHE A 305 -3.19 20.36 -9.71
C PHE A 305 -2.43 19.46 -10.69
N LEU A 306 -2.62 19.62 -12.00
CA LEU A 306 -2.23 18.62 -13.01
C LEU A 306 -1.17 19.12 -14.00
N ASN A 307 -0.32 18.19 -14.45
CA ASN A 307 0.58 18.34 -15.59
C ASN A 307 0.27 17.33 -16.70
N ILE A 308 -0.18 16.12 -16.31
CA ILE A 308 -0.59 15.06 -17.22
C ILE A 308 -1.96 14.53 -16.74
N VAL A 309 -2.88 14.28 -17.66
CA VAL A 309 -4.19 13.70 -17.34
C VAL A 309 -4.62 12.66 -18.36
N GLY A 310 -5.28 11.59 -17.95
CA GLY A 310 -5.80 10.57 -18.87
C GLY A 310 -7.07 9.91 -18.34
N GLY A 311 -7.32 8.70 -18.81
CA GLY A 311 -8.41 7.86 -18.33
C GLY A 311 -7.96 6.43 -18.07
N CYS A 312 -8.55 5.78 -17.06
CA CYS A 312 -8.37 4.36 -16.81
C CYS A 312 -9.67 3.60 -17.14
N CYS A 313 -10.08 2.61 -16.34
CA CYS A 313 -11.20 1.73 -16.65
C CYS A 313 -12.50 2.50 -16.95
N GLY A 314 -13.19 2.08 -18.02
CA GLY A 314 -14.44 2.69 -18.48
C GLY A 314 -14.28 3.90 -19.40
N THR A 315 -13.07 4.45 -19.53
CA THR A 315 -12.85 5.65 -20.36
C THR A 315 -12.73 5.31 -21.84
N THR A 316 -13.38 6.11 -22.68
CA THR A 316 -13.45 5.90 -24.14
C THR A 316 -12.76 7.05 -24.90
N PRO A 317 -12.57 6.95 -26.23
CA PRO A 317 -12.05 8.06 -27.02
C PRO A 317 -12.88 9.35 -26.88
N GLU A 318 -14.19 9.26 -26.65
CA GLU A 318 -15.06 10.41 -26.38
C GLU A 318 -14.73 11.08 -25.04
N HIS A 319 -14.43 10.29 -24.00
CA HIS A 319 -13.98 10.82 -22.71
C HIS A 319 -12.67 11.60 -22.87
N ILE A 320 -11.69 11.02 -23.57
CA ILE A 320 -10.41 11.66 -23.83
C ILE A 320 -10.59 12.96 -24.61
N ARG A 321 -11.45 12.98 -25.63
CA ARG A 321 -11.75 14.21 -26.38
C ARG A 321 -12.35 15.30 -25.49
N ALA A 322 -13.32 14.95 -24.64
CA ALA A 322 -13.93 15.90 -23.70
C ALA A 322 -12.92 16.44 -22.67
N ILE A 323 -11.99 15.59 -22.21
CA ILE A 323 -10.88 15.98 -21.34
C ILE A 323 -9.97 16.95 -22.07
N VAL A 324 -9.49 16.63 -23.27
CA VAL A 324 -8.63 17.50 -24.10
C VAL A 324 -9.25 18.88 -24.27
N ASP A 325 -10.51 18.93 -24.70
CA ASP A 325 -11.23 20.20 -24.93
C ASP A 325 -11.28 21.04 -23.64
N THR A 326 -11.52 20.40 -22.50
CA THR A 326 -11.65 21.08 -21.21
C THR A 326 -10.32 21.55 -20.64
N VAL A 327 -9.28 20.72 -20.66
CA VAL A 327 -7.99 21.05 -20.02
C VAL A 327 -7.13 21.99 -20.86
N SER A 328 -7.37 22.06 -22.18
CA SER A 328 -6.64 22.96 -23.09
C SER A 328 -6.74 24.45 -22.73
N ALA A 329 -7.78 24.83 -21.97
CA ALA A 329 -8.00 26.21 -21.52
C ALA A 329 -7.14 26.62 -20.32
N TYR A 330 -6.44 25.69 -19.67
CA TYR A 330 -5.72 25.93 -18.42
C TYR A 330 -4.21 25.67 -18.58
N PRO A 331 -3.36 26.44 -17.87
CA PRO A 331 -1.92 26.19 -17.85
C PRO A 331 -1.59 24.93 -17.02
N PRO A 332 -0.44 24.28 -17.27
CA PRO A 332 0.02 23.19 -16.43
C PRO A 332 0.38 23.67 -15.02
N ARG A 333 0.24 22.78 -14.03
CA ARG A 333 0.68 22.99 -12.65
C ARG A 333 2.13 23.48 -12.61
N GLN A 334 2.38 24.53 -11.85
CA GLN A 334 3.73 24.97 -11.53
C GLN A 334 4.28 24.13 -10.38
N VAL A 335 5.46 23.53 -10.57
CA VAL A 335 6.11 22.73 -9.53
C VAL A 335 6.48 23.66 -8.36
N PRO A 336 5.99 23.40 -7.14
CA PRO A 336 6.28 24.23 -5.98
C PRO A 336 7.74 24.10 -5.56
N ALA A 337 8.30 25.16 -4.98
CA ALA A 337 9.60 25.10 -4.33
C ALA A 337 9.45 24.35 -2.99
N ILE A 338 9.94 23.12 -2.95
CA ILE A 338 9.87 22.26 -1.77
C ILE A 338 11.15 22.42 -0.93
N GLU A 339 11.01 22.67 0.37
CA GLU A 339 12.14 22.75 1.29
C GLU A 339 12.90 21.39 1.35
N PRO A 340 14.25 21.39 1.26
CA PRO A 340 15.05 20.20 1.47
C PRO A 340 14.85 19.66 2.90
N ARG A 341 14.40 18.41 3.00
CA ARG A 341 14.15 17.67 4.25
C ARG A 341 14.50 16.21 4.02
N CYS A 342 14.99 15.52 5.04
CA CYS A 342 15.12 14.07 4.99
C CYS A 342 13.72 13.48 5.01
N ARG A 343 13.33 12.83 3.92
CA ARG A 343 11.99 12.29 3.73
C ARG A 343 12.06 10.78 3.81
N LEU A 344 11.54 10.22 4.90
CA LEU A 344 11.49 8.79 5.17
C LEU A 344 10.05 8.31 5.14
N SER A 345 9.86 6.99 5.12
CA SER A 345 8.53 6.41 5.23
C SER A 345 8.55 4.99 5.81
N GLY A 346 7.55 4.71 6.63
CA GLY A 346 7.02 3.36 6.84
C GLY A 346 5.76 3.20 6.00
N LEU A 347 4.63 2.92 6.65
CA LEU A 347 3.29 3.14 6.10
C LEU A 347 2.87 4.62 6.14
N GLU A 348 3.52 5.41 6.99
CA GLU A 348 3.31 6.86 7.12
C GLU A 348 4.62 7.60 6.84
N ALA A 349 4.50 8.87 6.45
CA ALA A 349 5.64 9.71 6.14
C ALA A 349 6.30 10.26 7.42
N LEU A 350 7.63 10.32 7.43
CA LEU A 350 8.41 11.04 8.44
C LEU A 350 9.36 12.01 7.73
N ASN A 351 9.09 13.30 7.86
CA ASN A 351 9.90 14.36 7.25
C ASN A 351 10.69 15.11 8.32
N ILE A 352 12.02 15.03 8.26
CA ILE A 352 12.94 15.63 9.21
C ILE A 352 13.56 16.88 8.58
N GLY A 353 13.28 18.03 9.18
CA GLY A 353 13.71 19.35 8.72
C GLY A 353 14.19 20.26 9.87
N PRO A 354 14.47 21.54 9.59
CA PRO A 354 15.00 22.49 10.60
C PRO A 354 14.04 22.79 11.77
N ASP A 355 12.75 22.58 11.56
CA ASP A 355 11.65 22.76 12.52
C ASP A 355 11.31 21.48 13.29
N SER A 356 11.91 20.35 12.93
CA SER A 356 11.70 19.09 13.63
C SER A 356 12.31 19.11 15.02
N LEU A 357 11.61 18.49 15.97
CA LEU A 357 12.19 18.12 17.26
C LEU A 357 13.21 16.98 17.08
N PHE A 358 13.97 16.70 18.14
CA PHE A 358 14.89 15.56 18.17
C PHE A 358 14.16 14.25 17.86
N VAL A 359 14.69 13.48 16.92
CA VAL A 359 14.07 12.23 16.47
C VAL A 359 14.63 11.05 17.26
N ASN A 360 13.75 10.33 17.96
CA ASN A 360 14.11 9.13 18.71
C ASN A 360 14.15 7.91 17.80
N VAL A 361 15.32 7.27 17.68
CA VAL A 361 15.50 5.98 17.00
C VAL A 361 15.55 4.88 18.08
N GLY A 362 14.58 3.94 18.06
CA GLY A 362 14.47 2.90 19.08
C GLY A 362 15.57 1.85 19.00
N GLU A 363 16.35 1.68 20.08
CA GLU A 363 17.55 0.82 20.13
C GLU A 363 17.33 -0.65 20.55
N ARG A 364 16.14 -1.02 21.03
CA ARG A 364 15.93 -2.28 21.77
C ARG A 364 15.77 -3.52 20.88
N THR A 365 15.56 -3.34 19.59
CA THR A 365 15.47 -4.37 18.55
C THR A 365 16.87 -4.75 18.05
N ASN A 366 17.78 -4.98 19.00
CA ASN A 366 19.19 -5.24 18.74
C ASN A 366 19.65 -6.48 19.51
N VAL A 367 20.08 -7.52 18.79
CA VAL A 367 20.50 -8.80 19.39
C VAL A 367 21.73 -8.65 20.29
N THR A 368 22.61 -7.69 20.03
CA THR A 368 23.79 -7.42 20.87
C THR A 368 23.48 -6.49 22.04
N GLY A 369 22.53 -5.57 21.87
CA GLY A 369 22.21 -4.50 22.82
C GLY A 369 21.09 -4.83 23.82
N SER A 370 20.19 -5.76 23.50
CA SER A 370 18.96 -6.02 24.26
C SER A 370 18.85 -7.49 24.68
N ALA A 371 19.04 -7.76 25.97
CA ALA A 371 19.00 -9.13 26.51
C ALA A 371 17.65 -9.83 26.26
N ARG A 372 16.52 -9.10 26.34
CA ARG A 372 15.18 -9.62 26.05
C ARG A 372 15.08 -10.02 24.57
N PHE A 373 15.42 -9.11 23.66
CA PHE A 373 15.32 -9.35 22.22
C PHE A 373 16.25 -10.49 21.78
N ALA A 374 17.51 -10.47 22.24
CA ALA A 374 18.49 -11.50 21.94
C ALA A 374 18.03 -12.90 22.34
N ARG A 375 17.36 -13.03 23.50
CA ARG A 375 16.80 -14.30 23.96
C ARG A 375 15.69 -14.78 23.03
N LEU A 376 14.73 -13.90 22.72
CA LEU A 376 13.58 -14.22 21.89
C LEU A 376 13.98 -14.65 20.48
N ILE A 377 14.91 -13.93 19.85
CA ILE A 377 15.43 -14.28 18.51
C ILE A 377 16.17 -15.62 18.53
N ARG A 378 17.00 -15.89 19.56
CA ARG A 378 17.71 -17.19 19.71
C ARG A 378 16.76 -18.36 19.97
N GLU A 379 15.66 -18.12 20.67
CA GLU A 379 14.63 -19.12 20.95
C GLU A 379 13.65 -19.30 19.76
N GLY A 380 13.75 -18.46 18.72
CA GLY A 380 12.84 -18.47 17.57
C GLY A 380 11.45 -17.90 17.86
N ASP A 381 11.27 -17.22 19.00
CA ASP A 381 10.02 -16.55 19.40
C ASP A 381 9.94 -15.15 18.79
N PHE A 382 9.79 -15.12 17.46
CA PHE A 382 9.70 -13.88 16.70
C PHE A 382 8.42 -13.09 17.00
N ASP A 383 7.33 -13.76 17.37
CA ASP A 383 6.05 -13.11 17.70
C ASP A 383 6.20 -12.22 18.93
N THR A 384 6.78 -12.74 20.02
CA THR A 384 7.06 -11.93 21.22
C THR A 384 8.17 -10.90 20.94
N ALA A 385 9.05 -11.14 19.97
CA ALA A 385 10.06 -10.16 19.56
C ALA A 385 9.44 -8.92 18.90
N LEU A 386 8.31 -9.06 18.19
CA LEU A 386 7.56 -7.93 17.63
C LEU A 386 7.04 -6.99 18.72
N ASP A 387 6.70 -7.52 19.91
CA ASP A 387 6.30 -6.69 21.04
C ASP A 387 7.41 -5.71 21.43
N VAL A 388 8.69 -6.12 21.37
CA VAL A 388 9.81 -5.22 21.67
C VAL A 388 9.87 -4.05 20.67
N ALA A 389 9.56 -4.29 19.40
CA ALA A 389 9.48 -3.23 18.40
C ALA A 389 8.27 -2.32 18.64
N ARG A 390 7.09 -2.90 18.91
CA ARG A 390 5.85 -2.16 19.17
C ARG A 390 5.93 -1.29 20.41
N ASP A 391 6.45 -1.83 21.52
CA ASP A 391 6.66 -1.12 22.78
C ASP A 391 7.47 0.16 22.57
N GLN A 392 8.45 0.14 21.66
CA GLN A 392 9.28 1.32 21.37
C GLN A 392 8.51 2.39 20.60
N VAL A 393 7.71 2.00 19.60
CA VAL A 393 6.88 2.95 18.84
C VAL A 393 5.84 3.59 19.76
N GLU A 394 5.20 2.80 20.63
CA GLU A 394 4.25 3.30 21.63
C GLU A 394 4.92 4.24 22.65
N ALA A 395 6.19 3.98 23.01
CA ALA A 395 7.00 4.86 23.85
C ALA A 395 7.53 6.11 23.13
N GLY A 396 7.17 6.34 21.86
CA GLY A 396 7.52 7.56 21.11
C GLY A 396 8.75 7.44 20.21
N ALA A 397 9.23 6.23 19.91
CA ALA A 397 10.21 6.03 18.84
C ALA A 397 9.57 6.35 17.48
N GLN A 398 10.23 7.23 16.72
CA GLN A 398 9.78 7.66 15.40
C GLN A 398 10.45 6.85 14.28
N ILE A 399 11.51 6.11 14.61
CA ILE A 399 12.25 5.19 13.73
C ILE A 399 12.62 3.98 14.60
N ILE A 400 12.64 2.78 14.03
CA ILE A 400 13.09 1.57 14.73
C ILE A 400 14.40 1.07 14.12
N ASP A 401 15.44 0.93 14.95
CA ASP A 401 16.73 0.34 14.57
C ASP A 401 16.68 -1.18 14.78
N ILE A 402 16.93 -1.95 13.72
CA ILE A 402 16.85 -3.41 13.74
C ILE A 402 18.24 -3.97 13.44
N ASN A 403 18.82 -4.65 14.44
CA ASN A 403 20.12 -5.30 14.33
C ASN A 403 20.01 -6.80 14.69
N MET A 404 20.43 -7.64 13.76
CA MET A 404 20.44 -9.11 13.88
C MET A 404 21.85 -9.72 13.93
N ASP A 405 22.89 -8.90 14.07
CA ASP A 405 24.28 -9.36 14.03
C ASP A 405 24.61 -10.19 15.28
N GLU A 406 24.86 -11.49 15.10
CA GLU A 406 25.32 -12.38 16.16
C GLU A 406 26.05 -13.58 15.54
N GLY A 407 27.13 -14.03 16.19
CA GLY A 407 28.05 -15.01 15.58
C GLY A 407 27.50 -16.43 15.41
N MET A 408 26.43 -16.78 16.13
CA MET A 408 25.79 -18.09 16.15
C MET A 408 24.45 -18.11 15.39
N LEU A 409 24.00 -16.97 14.88
CA LEU A 409 22.75 -16.78 14.17
C LEU A 409 22.98 -16.67 12.66
N ASP A 410 22.05 -17.18 11.85
CA ASP A 410 21.94 -16.71 10.47
C ASP A 410 21.30 -15.32 10.47
N SER A 411 22.15 -14.30 10.65
CA SER A 411 21.73 -12.90 10.73
C SER A 411 21.00 -12.42 9.48
N ARG A 412 21.30 -12.99 8.31
CA ARG A 412 20.59 -12.64 7.08
C ARG A 412 19.16 -13.21 7.10
N GLU A 413 19.01 -14.49 7.36
CA GLU A 413 17.69 -15.13 7.42
C GLU A 413 16.82 -14.51 8.52
N ALA A 414 17.39 -14.25 9.69
CA ALA A 414 16.67 -13.63 10.80
C ALA A 414 16.22 -12.19 10.48
N MET A 415 17.05 -11.41 9.79
CA MET A 415 16.68 -10.06 9.31
C MET A 415 15.51 -10.14 8.33
N GLU A 416 15.60 -11.01 7.31
CA GLU A 416 14.54 -11.19 6.33
C GLU A 416 13.23 -11.63 7.00
N ARG A 417 13.28 -12.63 7.87
CA ARG A 417 12.10 -13.14 8.59
C ARG A 417 11.48 -12.08 9.47
N PHE A 418 12.27 -11.39 10.30
CA PHE A 418 11.73 -10.40 11.22
C PHE A 418 11.13 -9.20 10.49
N LEU A 419 11.76 -8.71 9.41
CA LEU A 419 11.20 -7.61 8.61
C LEU A 419 9.89 -8.00 7.91
N ARG A 420 9.77 -9.24 7.42
CA ARG A 420 8.51 -9.74 6.84
C ARG A 420 7.38 -9.77 7.87
N LEU A 421 7.70 -10.10 9.12
CA LEU A 421 6.76 -10.06 10.23
C LEU A 421 6.42 -8.62 10.65
N VAL A 422 7.41 -7.72 10.72
CA VAL A 422 7.20 -6.29 10.98
C VAL A 422 6.28 -5.66 9.92
N ALA A 423 6.42 -6.04 8.65
CA ALA A 423 5.53 -5.59 7.58
C ALA A 423 4.06 -6.04 7.76
N SER A 424 3.82 -7.12 8.51
CA SER A 424 2.48 -7.59 8.87
C SER A 424 1.91 -6.91 10.12
N GLU A 425 2.69 -6.05 10.78
CA GLU A 425 2.32 -5.33 12.00
C GLU A 425 2.18 -3.82 11.72
N PRO A 426 0.95 -3.31 11.51
CA PRO A 426 0.72 -1.92 11.14
C PRO A 426 1.24 -0.90 12.15
N ASP A 427 1.15 -1.22 13.45
CA ASP A 427 1.61 -0.33 14.52
C ASP A 427 3.13 -0.16 14.54
N ILE A 428 3.86 -1.14 14.02
CA ILE A 428 5.33 -1.10 13.89
C ILE A 428 5.70 -0.51 12.54
N SER A 429 5.11 -1.02 11.45
CA SER A 429 5.42 -0.62 10.09
C SER A 429 4.99 0.80 9.74
N LYS A 430 4.18 1.49 10.56
CA LYS A 430 3.86 2.92 10.36
C LYS A 430 5.09 3.82 10.37
N VAL A 431 6.12 3.50 11.18
CA VAL A 431 7.36 4.28 11.25
C VAL A 431 8.45 3.73 10.31
N PRO A 432 9.40 4.55 9.84
CA PRO A 432 10.54 4.07 9.07
C PRO A 432 11.42 3.08 9.84
N ILE A 433 12.09 2.20 9.10
CA ILE A 433 13.04 1.22 9.64
C ILE A 433 14.47 1.65 9.33
N MET A 434 15.33 1.63 10.35
CA MET A 434 16.78 1.70 10.24
C MET A 434 17.33 0.28 10.29
N ILE A 435 17.91 -0.19 9.18
CA ILE A 435 18.48 -1.53 9.07
C ILE A 435 19.92 -1.45 9.54
N ASP A 436 20.24 -2.14 10.63
CA ASP A 436 21.55 -2.11 11.26
C ASP A 436 22.30 -3.44 11.11
N SER A 437 23.48 -3.37 10.50
CA SER A 437 24.42 -4.48 10.40
C SER A 437 25.81 -4.00 10.00
N SER A 438 26.81 -4.74 10.47
CA SER A 438 28.21 -4.63 10.05
C SER A 438 28.50 -5.31 8.70
N LYS A 439 27.55 -6.09 8.16
CA LYS A 439 27.70 -6.87 6.92
C LYS A 439 26.76 -6.38 5.84
N TRP A 440 27.32 -6.06 4.66
CA TRP A 440 26.55 -5.50 3.54
C TRP A 440 25.42 -6.42 3.07
N GLU A 441 25.66 -7.73 3.01
CA GLU A 441 24.68 -8.71 2.55
C GLU A 441 23.41 -8.74 3.42
N ILE A 442 23.50 -8.36 4.69
CA ILE A 442 22.36 -8.27 5.61
C ILE A 442 21.63 -6.94 5.41
N LEU A 443 22.37 -5.83 5.26
CA LEU A 443 21.79 -4.52 4.92
C LEU A 443 20.99 -4.61 3.62
N GLU A 444 21.56 -5.23 2.59
CA GLU A 444 20.91 -5.43 1.29
C GLU A 444 19.68 -6.33 1.39
N ALA A 445 19.76 -7.44 2.14
CA ALA A 445 18.60 -8.30 2.40
C ALA A 445 17.47 -7.54 3.10
N GLY A 446 17.80 -6.68 4.06
CA GLY A 446 16.82 -5.82 4.72
C GLY A 446 16.18 -4.79 3.77
N LEU A 447 16.97 -4.14 2.91
CA LEU A 447 16.48 -3.16 1.95
C LEU A 447 15.48 -3.76 0.96
N LYS A 448 15.71 -5.03 0.57
CA LYS A 448 14.79 -5.82 -0.26
C LYS A 448 13.49 -6.22 0.45
N GLY A 449 13.42 -6.07 1.78
CA GLY A 449 12.28 -6.44 2.61
C GLY A 449 11.40 -5.28 3.09
N ILE A 450 11.78 -4.01 2.81
CA ILE A 450 11.04 -2.84 3.29
C ILE A 450 10.39 -2.04 2.16
N GLN A 451 9.07 -1.81 2.27
CA GLN A 451 8.29 -1.07 1.26
C GLN A 451 8.55 0.45 1.30
N GLY A 452 8.82 1.01 2.48
CA GLY A 452 9.09 2.44 2.68
C GLY A 452 10.54 2.84 2.35
N LYS A 453 10.81 4.13 2.46
CA LYS A 453 12.17 4.71 2.46
C LYS A 453 12.75 4.62 3.86
N GLY A 454 13.57 3.59 4.08
CA GLY A 454 14.29 3.35 5.32
C GLY A 454 15.69 3.98 5.35
N ILE A 455 16.46 3.62 6.38
CA ILE A 455 17.84 4.07 6.59
C ILE A 455 18.78 2.86 6.65
N VAL A 456 19.94 2.97 6.01
CA VAL A 456 21.04 2.01 6.14
C VAL A 456 21.96 2.44 7.28
N ASN A 457 22.14 1.59 8.27
CA ASN A 457 23.06 1.77 9.39
C ASN A 457 24.11 0.64 9.38
N SER A 458 25.30 0.81 8.82
CA SER A 458 25.87 2.03 8.25
C SER A 458 26.86 1.70 7.13
N ILE A 459 27.29 2.73 6.41
CA ILE A 459 28.41 2.68 5.46
C ILE A 459 29.58 3.54 5.97
N SER A 460 30.80 3.25 5.53
CA SER A 460 32.00 3.98 5.95
C SER A 460 33.14 3.87 4.94
N LEU A 461 34.22 4.61 5.14
CA LEU A 461 35.44 4.57 4.32
C LEU A 461 36.44 3.48 4.76
N LYS A 462 36.07 2.62 5.73
CA LYS A 462 36.95 1.57 6.29
C LYS A 462 37.56 0.66 5.23
N GLU A 463 36.78 0.27 4.22
CA GLU A 463 37.21 -0.63 3.13
C GLU A 463 37.71 0.15 1.89
N GLY A 464 37.90 1.46 2.04
CA GLY A 464 38.33 2.38 1.01
C GLY A 464 37.18 3.03 0.24
N GLU A 465 37.56 4.02 -0.56
CA GLU A 465 36.62 4.91 -1.28
C GLU A 465 35.78 4.20 -2.33
N GLN A 466 36.35 3.25 -3.09
CA GLN A 466 35.63 2.56 -4.16
C GLN A 466 34.48 1.70 -3.62
N ASP A 467 34.72 1.01 -2.50
CA ASP A 467 33.70 0.23 -1.82
C ASP A 467 32.59 1.13 -1.25
N PHE A 468 32.97 2.23 -0.61
CA PHE A 468 32.02 3.23 -0.11
C PHE A 468 31.12 3.80 -1.22
N ILE A 469 31.70 4.15 -2.38
CA ILE A 469 30.96 4.62 -3.56
C ILE A 469 30.01 3.54 -4.09
N ALA A 470 30.46 2.28 -4.18
CA ALA A 470 29.65 1.18 -4.67
C ALA A 470 28.43 0.94 -3.78
N LYS A 471 28.63 0.88 -2.46
CA LYS A 471 27.56 0.73 -1.45
C LYS A 471 26.61 1.94 -1.49
N ALA A 472 27.13 3.17 -1.58
CA ALA A 472 26.31 4.37 -1.67
C ALA A 472 25.42 4.41 -2.94
N ARG A 473 25.94 3.97 -4.10
CA ARG A 473 25.15 3.85 -5.33
C ARG A 473 24.03 2.83 -5.22
N LEU A 474 24.26 1.71 -4.53
CA LEU A 474 23.21 0.74 -4.24
C LEU A 474 22.16 1.31 -3.29
N CYS A 475 22.55 2.01 -2.22
CA CYS A 475 21.61 2.69 -1.33
C CYS A 475 20.70 3.67 -2.10
N LEU A 476 21.24 4.44 -3.04
CA LEU A 476 20.44 5.32 -3.92
C LEU A 476 19.44 4.53 -4.77
N ARG A 477 19.89 3.42 -5.37
CA ARG A 477 19.03 2.58 -6.22
C ARG A 477 17.91 1.90 -5.44
N TYR A 478 18.15 1.52 -4.18
CA TYR A 478 17.11 1.01 -3.27
C TYR A 478 16.23 2.11 -2.68
N GLY A 479 16.64 3.38 -2.81
CA GLY A 479 15.91 4.53 -2.29
C GLY A 479 16.01 4.69 -0.77
N ALA A 480 17.18 4.45 -0.18
CA ALA A 480 17.41 4.58 1.26
C ALA A 480 18.23 5.82 1.63
N ALA A 481 17.98 6.37 2.81
CA ALA A 481 18.92 7.28 3.47
C ALA A 481 20.09 6.47 4.08
N VAL A 482 21.20 7.13 4.41
CA VAL A 482 22.42 6.44 4.88
C VAL A 482 22.97 7.07 6.14
N VAL A 483 23.27 6.23 7.13
CA VAL A 483 24.19 6.57 8.23
C VAL A 483 25.61 6.36 7.75
N VAL A 484 26.43 7.39 7.88
CA VAL A 484 27.85 7.39 7.54
C VAL A 484 28.66 7.49 8.81
N MET A 485 29.29 6.38 9.19
CA MET A 485 30.17 6.33 10.36
C MET A 485 31.47 7.08 10.09
N ALA A 486 31.96 7.82 11.09
CA ALA A 486 33.28 8.44 11.06
C ALA A 486 34.39 7.38 11.24
N PHE A 487 34.53 6.51 10.25
CA PHE A 487 35.50 5.40 10.19
C PHE A 487 36.10 5.38 8.79
N ASP A 488 37.43 5.50 8.70
CA ASP A 488 38.18 5.41 7.45
C ASP A 488 39.24 4.28 7.47
N GLU A 489 40.11 4.25 6.47
CA GLU A 489 41.17 3.25 6.32
C GLU A 489 42.16 3.26 7.50
N GLN A 490 42.18 4.32 8.32
CA GLN A 490 43.03 4.49 9.50
C GLN A 490 42.30 4.18 10.82
N GLY A 491 41.07 3.64 10.78
CA GLY A 491 40.30 3.30 11.97
C GLY A 491 39.18 4.28 12.29
N GLN A 492 38.63 4.14 13.50
CA GLN A 492 37.57 5.02 14.01
C GLN A 492 38.14 6.40 14.38
N ALA A 493 37.33 7.44 14.15
CA ALA A 493 37.66 8.81 14.50
C ALA A 493 37.53 9.06 16.02
N ASP A 494 38.65 9.04 16.73
CA ASP A 494 38.79 9.21 18.18
C ASP A 494 39.00 10.66 18.65
N SER A 495 39.30 11.58 17.74
CA SER A 495 39.53 12.99 18.03
C SER A 495 38.66 13.91 17.15
N LEU A 496 38.35 15.11 17.64
CA LEU A 496 37.56 16.11 16.92
C LEU A 496 38.05 16.34 15.48
N GLN A 497 39.36 16.51 15.29
CA GLN A 497 39.94 16.78 13.97
C GLN A 497 39.66 15.62 13.00
N ARG A 498 39.86 14.38 13.45
CA ARG A 498 39.58 13.19 12.63
C ARG A 498 38.10 13.05 12.31
N LYS A 499 37.21 13.31 13.29
CA LYS A 499 35.75 13.27 13.07
C LYS A 499 35.36 14.26 11.97
N ASN A 500 35.85 15.50 12.06
CA ASN A 500 35.57 16.55 11.08
C ASN A 500 36.10 16.23 9.68
N ASP A 501 37.33 15.70 9.59
CA ASP A 501 37.95 15.39 8.30
C ASP A 501 37.27 14.23 7.59
N ILE A 502 36.91 13.16 8.31
CA ILE A 502 36.21 12.00 7.74
C ILE A 502 34.79 12.40 7.32
N CYS A 503 34.03 13.10 8.16
CA CYS A 503 32.68 13.56 7.78
C CYS A 503 32.71 14.46 6.54
N ARG A 504 33.69 15.38 6.44
CA ARG A 504 33.85 16.24 5.26
C ARG A 504 34.24 15.44 4.00
N ARG A 505 35.20 14.52 4.11
CA ARG A 505 35.61 13.66 2.99
C ARG A 505 34.43 12.83 2.48
N SER A 506 33.70 12.17 3.37
CA SER A 506 32.53 11.38 3.02
C SER A 506 31.41 12.22 2.40
N TYR A 507 31.15 13.43 2.92
CA TYR A 507 30.17 14.36 2.34
C TYR A 507 30.54 14.73 0.91
N ASP A 508 31.80 15.11 0.69
CA ASP A 508 32.29 15.50 -0.64
C ASP A 508 32.14 14.36 -1.65
N ILE A 509 32.51 13.14 -1.28
CA ILE A 509 32.34 11.95 -2.15
C ILE A 509 30.85 11.71 -2.46
N LEU A 510 30.00 11.65 -1.43
CA LEU A 510 28.57 11.36 -1.60
C LEU A 510 27.87 12.41 -2.45
N VAL A 511 28.12 13.69 -2.20
CA VAL A 511 27.40 14.78 -2.89
C VAL A 511 27.97 15.04 -4.28
N LYS A 512 29.31 15.08 -4.44
CA LYS A 512 29.94 15.49 -5.71
C LYS A 512 30.14 14.35 -6.70
N GLU A 513 30.42 13.14 -6.22
CA GLU A 513 30.75 12.00 -7.09
C GLU A 513 29.60 11.00 -7.24
N VAL A 514 28.88 10.71 -6.15
CA VAL A 514 27.76 9.78 -6.17
C VAL A 514 26.45 10.47 -6.59
N GLY A 515 26.31 11.77 -6.27
CA GLY A 515 25.08 12.53 -6.52
C GLY A 515 23.99 12.27 -5.47
N PHE A 516 24.41 11.89 -4.26
CA PHE A 516 23.51 11.68 -3.12
C PHE A 516 22.87 13.00 -2.70
N ALA A 517 21.58 12.99 -2.39
CA ALA A 517 20.90 14.14 -1.83
C ALA A 517 21.47 14.45 -0.43
N PRO A 518 22.03 15.65 -0.16
CA PRO A 518 22.67 15.94 1.12
C PRO A 518 21.76 15.73 2.34
N GLN A 519 20.46 15.98 2.19
CA GLN A 519 19.45 15.77 3.23
C GLN A 519 19.19 14.30 3.57
N ASP A 520 19.64 13.34 2.77
CA ASP A 520 19.52 11.90 3.06
C ASP A 520 20.81 11.31 3.68
N ILE A 521 21.81 12.16 3.95
CA ILE A 521 23.08 11.79 4.60
C ILE A 521 22.97 12.08 6.10
N ILE A 522 23.15 11.04 6.92
CA ILE A 522 23.16 11.12 8.38
C ILE A 522 24.56 10.76 8.84
N PHE A 523 25.29 11.68 9.47
CA PHE A 523 26.61 11.37 10.03
C PHE A 523 26.48 10.79 11.44
N ASP A 524 27.23 9.73 11.71
CA ASP A 524 27.55 9.29 13.07
C ASP A 524 29.03 9.56 13.35
N PRO A 525 29.35 10.65 14.10
CA PRO A 525 30.72 10.96 14.50
C PRO A 525 31.36 9.98 15.48
N ASN A 526 30.72 8.85 15.81
CA ASN A 526 31.03 7.89 16.87
C ASN A 526 30.88 8.47 18.28
N VAL A 527 29.87 8.00 18.99
CA VAL A 527 29.72 8.22 20.45
C VAL A 527 30.55 7.17 21.20
N PHE A 528 31.55 7.62 21.96
CA PHE A 528 32.38 6.76 22.80
C PHE A 528 32.05 6.88 24.28
N ALA A 529 32.45 5.88 25.05
CA ALA A 529 32.29 5.85 26.51
C ALA A 529 33.21 6.88 27.19
N ILE A 530 32.65 7.61 28.15
CA ILE A 530 33.38 8.56 29.01
C ILE A 530 33.45 8.04 30.45
N ALA A 531 34.19 8.72 31.32
CA ALA A 531 34.39 8.31 32.72
C ALA A 531 34.88 6.85 32.84
N THR A 532 35.80 6.47 31.94
CA THR A 532 36.42 5.14 31.92
C THR A 532 37.60 5.00 32.88
N GLY A 533 38.10 6.13 33.40
CA GLY A 533 39.34 6.20 34.18
C GLY A 533 40.62 6.33 33.35
N ILE A 534 40.48 6.53 32.03
CA ILE A 534 41.58 6.77 31.08
C ILE A 534 41.46 8.22 30.61
N GLU A 535 42.51 9.03 30.84
CA GLU A 535 42.51 10.48 30.60
C GLU A 535 42.21 10.83 29.13
N GLU A 536 42.71 10.01 28.20
CA GLU A 536 42.48 10.17 26.76
C GLU A 536 40.98 10.07 26.38
N HIS A 537 40.16 9.42 27.20
CA HIS A 537 38.74 9.22 26.94
C HIS A 537 37.86 10.35 27.49
N ASP A 538 38.39 11.21 28.35
CA ASP A 538 37.61 12.23 29.06
C ASP A 538 37.02 13.27 28.09
N ASN A 539 37.69 13.53 26.97
CA ASN A 539 37.23 14.54 26.00
C ASN A 539 36.28 13.99 24.92
N TYR A 540 35.99 12.69 24.87
CA TYR A 540 35.23 12.10 23.76
C TYR A 540 33.82 12.68 23.59
N ALA A 541 33.12 13.00 24.68
CA ALA A 541 31.80 13.61 24.62
C ALA A 541 31.87 15.06 24.09
N VAL A 542 32.88 15.83 24.51
CA VAL A 542 33.11 17.20 24.01
C VAL A 542 33.42 17.18 22.52
N ASP A 543 34.32 16.30 22.09
CA ASP A 543 34.69 16.13 20.67
C ASP A 543 33.48 15.79 19.79
N PHE A 544 32.57 14.95 20.28
CA PHE A 544 31.31 14.66 19.57
C PHE A 544 30.41 15.91 19.46
N ILE A 545 30.21 16.63 20.56
CA ILE A 545 29.37 17.84 20.60
C ILE A 545 29.94 18.92 19.68
N GLU A 546 31.26 19.13 19.69
CA GLU A 546 31.92 20.09 18.79
C GLU A 546 31.86 19.65 17.33
N CYS A 547 31.97 18.35 17.05
CA CYS A 547 31.78 17.82 15.70
C CYS A 547 30.34 18.03 15.19
N CYS A 548 29.33 17.92 16.06
CA CYS A 548 27.95 18.27 15.70
C CYS A 548 27.84 19.72 15.20
N GLN A 549 28.51 20.66 15.89
CA GLN A 549 28.55 22.08 15.47
C GLN A 549 29.28 22.24 14.14
N PHE A 550 30.39 21.51 13.94
CA PHE A 550 31.13 21.51 12.69
C PHE A 550 30.26 21.03 11.52
N ILE A 551 29.60 19.88 11.64
CA ILE A 551 28.75 19.31 10.60
C ILE A 551 27.62 20.28 10.26
N ARG A 552 26.89 20.78 11.27
CA ARG A 552 25.80 21.75 11.07
C ARG A 552 26.24 23.02 10.34
N LYS A 553 27.47 23.49 10.60
CA LYS A 553 28.01 24.72 10.01
C LYS A 553 28.58 24.51 8.60
N ASN A 554 29.20 23.37 8.33
CA ASN A 554 30.04 23.17 7.14
C ASN A 554 29.45 22.19 6.11
N LEU A 555 28.54 21.31 6.52
CA LEU A 555 27.94 20.26 5.68
C LEU A 555 26.43 20.50 5.57
N PRO A 556 25.98 21.39 4.66
CA PRO A 556 24.60 21.84 4.63
C PRO A 556 23.64 20.68 4.34
N HIS A 557 22.48 20.73 5.01
CA HIS A 557 21.39 19.75 5.00
C HIS A 557 21.69 18.36 5.57
N ALA A 558 22.95 17.99 5.80
CA ALA A 558 23.29 16.72 6.43
C ALA A 558 22.73 16.66 7.86
N LEU A 559 22.28 15.47 8.24
CA LEU A 559 21.78 15.17 9.57
C LEU A 559 22.88 14.54 10.43
N ILE A 560 22.65 14.48 11.73
CA ILE A 560 23.59 13.91 12.70
C ILE A 560 22.84 12.94 13.60
N SER A 561 23.41 11.75 13.78
CA SER A 561 22.96 10.69 14.69
C SER A 561 24.10 10.21 15.59
N GLY A 562 23.79 9.31 16.50
CA GLY A 562 24.76 8.60 17.33
C GLY A 562 24.11 7.55 18.22
N GLY A 563 24.85 6.49 18.52
CA GLY A 563 24.50 5.51 19.56
C GLY A 563 24.62 6.11 20.96
N ILE A 564 23.57 6.77 21.45
CA ILE A 564 23.61 7.58 22.69
C ILE A 564 23.92 6.73 23.91
N SER A 565 23.42 5.49 23.95
CA SER A 565 23.68 4.55 25.04
C SER A 565 25.17 4.27 25.28
N ASN A 566 26.03 4.44 24.26
CA ASN A 566 27.47 4.21 24.34
C ASN A 566 28.20 5.19 25.26
N VAL A 567 27.73 6.44 25.38
CA VAL A 567 28.39 7.45 26.23
C VAL A 567 28.43 7.04 27.70
N SER A 568 27.44 6.26 28.13
CA SER A 568 27.22 5.82 29.51
C SER A 568 27.79 4.44 29.85
N PHE A 569 28.54 3.81 28.95
CA PHE A 569 28.89 2.39 29.05
C PHE A 569 29.64 2.03 30.35
N SER A 570 30.46 2.95 30.86
CA SER A 570 31.21 2.79 32.12
C SER A 570 30.33 2.58 33.35
N PHE A 571 29.05 2.95 33.29
CA PHE A 571 28.08 2.84 34.39
C PHE A 571 27.01 1.77 34.17
N ARG A 572 27.29 0.74 33.35
CA ARG A 572 26.39 -0.41 33.18
C ARG A 572 25.96 -1.00 34.53
N GLY A 573 24.65 -1.17 34.71
CA GLY A 573 24.04 -1.62 35.97
C GLY A 573 23.54 -0.49 36.89
N ASN A 574 23.89 0.78 36.61
CA ASN A 574 23.38 1.94 37.34
C ASN A 574 22.50 2.82 36.43
N ASN A 575 21.26 2.38 36.19
CA ASN A 575 20.34 3.05 35.27
C ASN A 575 20.09 4.53 35.61
N PRO A 576 19.85 4.94 36.87
CA PRO A 576 19.64 6.36 37.19
C PRO A 576 20.80 7.27 36.75
N VAL A 577 22.05 6.81 36.93
CA VAL A 577 23.23 7.57 36.50
C VAL A 577 23.36 7.56 34.97
N ARG A 578 23.10 6.43 34.31
CA ARG A 578 23.13 6.35 32.84
C ARG A 578 22.11 7.27 32.20
N GLU A 579 20.87 7.24 32.68
CA GLU A 579 19.79 8.11 32.20
C GLU A 579 20.14 9.59 32.40
N ALA A 580 20.71 9.96 33.55
CA ALA A 580 21.20 11.32 33.77
C ALA A 580 22.31 11.71 32.78
N ILE A 581 23.27 10.82 32.50
CA ILE A 581 24.31 11.02 31.49
C ILE A 581 23.70 11.23 30.10
N HIS A 582 22.74 10.39 29.70
CA HIS A 582 22.05 10.52 28.40
C HIS A 582 21.36 11.87 28.29
N SER A 583 20.60 12.28 29.31
CA SER A 583 19.84 13.53 29.31
C SER A 583 20.74 14.77 29.24
N VAL A 584 21.85 14.80 29.98
CA VAL A 584 22.82 15.91 29.92
C VAL A 584 23.54 15.93 28.57
N PHE A 585 23.99 14.78 28.09
CA PHE A 585 24.64 14.66 26.78
C PHE A 585 23.74 15.14 25.65
N LEU A 586 22.49 14.63 25.59
CA LEU A 586 21.49 15.03 24.60
C LEU A 586 21.17 16.52 24.69
N TYR A 587 21.00 17.08 25.89
CA TYR A 587 20.74 18.51 26.05
C TYR A 587 21.80 19.39 25.36
N HIS A 588 23.08 19.05 25.53
CA HIS A 588 24.17 19.80 24.91
C HIS A 588 24.35 19.46 23.42
N ALA A 589 24.26 18.18 23.04
CA ALA A 589 24.43 17.73 21.67
C ALA A 589 23.31 18.24 20.74
N ILE A 590 22.05 18.23 21.18
CA ILE A 590 20.91 18.77 20.40
C ILE A 590 21.10 20.27 20.15
N ARG A 591 21.52 21.03 21.16
CA ARG A 591 21.84 22.46 21.00
C ARG A 591 22.99 22.69 20.02
N ALA A 592 23.97 21.79 19.99
CA ALA A 592 25.07 21.80 19.04
C ALA A 592 24.68 21.41 17.62
N GLY A 593 23.56 20.70 17.43
CA GLY A 593 23.03 20.33 16.12
C GLY A 593 22.63 18.87 15.94
N LEU A 594 22.74 18.02 16.98
CA LEU A 594 22.30 16.63 16.90
C LEU A 594 20.80 16.55 16.55
N THR A 595 20.47 15.89 15.44
CA THR A 595 19.10 15.85 14.89
C THR A 595 18.33 14.61 15.31
N MET A 596 19.01 13.49 15.51
CA MET A 596 18.42 12.22 15.92
C MET A 596 19.41 11.42 16.77
N GLY A 597 18.97 10.34 17.39
CA GLY A 597 19.87 9.43 18.09
C GLY A 597 19.24 8.08 18.37
N ILE A 598 20.09 7.05 18.41
CA ILE A 598 19.72 5.69 18.77
C ILE A 598 19.68 5.63 20.31
N VAL A 599 18.46 5.52 20.84
CA VAL A 599 18.12 5.69 22.25
C VAL A 599 17.07 4.68 22.70
N ASN A 600 16.99 4.45 24.01
CA ASN A 600 15.82 3.84 24.61
C ASN A 600 14.74 4.91 24.83
N ALA A 601 13.79 5.01 23.89
CA ALA A 601 12.75 6.06 23.89
C ALA A 601 11.96 6.16 25.20
N GLY A 602 11.73 5.04 25.91
CA GLY A 602 10.99 5.02 27.18
C GLY A 602 11.79 5.41 28.43
N GLN A 603 13.10 5.65 28.34
CA GLN A 603 14.00 5.89 29.49
C GLN A 603 14.72 7.23 29.47
N LEU A 604 14.19 8.23 28.74
CA LEU A 604 14.79 9.57 28.70
C LEU A 604 14.26 10.44 29.84
N THR A 605 15.09 10.66 30.87
CA THR A 605 14.78 11.59 31.97
C THR A 605 14.80 13.05 31.46
N VAL A 606 13.88 13.88 31.94
CA VAL A 606 13.88 15.32 31.60
C VAL A 606 15.06 16.01 32.30
N TYR A 607 15.87 16.77 31.55
CA TYR A 607 17.11 17.41 32.04
C TYR A 607 16.92 18.30 33.30
N ASP A 608 15.75 18.93 33.46
CA ASP A 608 15.43 19.78 34.63
C ASP A 608 14.93 18.98 35.84
N GLN A 609 14.58 17.70 35.66
CA GLN A 609 14.15 16.81 36.74
C GLN A 609 15.32 16.03 37.35
N ILE A 610 16.52 16.12 36.77
CA ILE A 610 17.72 15.49 37.33
C ILE A 610 18.09 16.18 38.66
N PRO A 611 18.33 15.43 39.75
CA PRO A 611 18.76 16.01 41.02
C PRO A 611 20.01 16.88 40.85
N ALA A 612 20.00 18.08 41.44
CA ALA A 612 21.02 19.11 41.19
C ALA A 612 22.47 18.63 41.41
N GLU A 613 22.72 17.86 42.48
CA GLU A 613 24.05 17.30 42.77
C GLU A 613 24.50 16.31 41.68
N LEU A 614 23.61 15.41 41.25
CA LEU A 614 23.89 14.44 40.18
C LEU A 614 24.08 15.13 38.83
N LYS A 615 23.24 16.13 38.51
CA LYS A 615 23.31 16.93 37.29
C LYS A 615 24.65 17.64 37.17
N GLU A 616 25.12 18.30 38.24
CA GLU A 616 26.44 18.95 38.27
C GLU A 616 27.57 17.94 38.00
N ARG A 617 27.56 16.77 38.65
CA ARG A 617 28.60 15.75 38.44
C ARG A 617 28.61 15.19 37.03
N VAL A 618 27.43 14.96 36.48
CA VAL A 618 27.28 14.46 35.12
C VAL A 618 27.74 15.52 34.11
N GLU A 619 27.40 16.79 34.31
CA GLU A 619 27.88 17.89 33.46
C GLU A 619 29.41 18.03 33.51
N ASP A 620 30.02 17.90 34.68
CA ASP A 620 31.47 17.95 34.84
C ASP A 620 32.16 16.87 33.98
N VAL A 621 31.59 15.66 33.93
CA VAL A 621 32.10 14.53 33.14
C VAL A 621 31.78 14.69 31.64
N VAL A 622 30.54 15.01 31.28
CA VAL A 622 30.12 15.12 29.86
C VAL A 622 30.82 16.26 29.13
N LEU A 623 31.08 17.38 29.83
CA LEU A 623 31.70 18.57 29.25
C LEU A 623 33.19 18.69 29.60
N ASN A 624 33.77 17.68 30.24
CA ASN A 624 35.17 17.65 30.66
C ASN A 624 35.62 18.97 31.36
N ARG A 625 34.80 19.48 32.31
CA ARG A 625 35.03 20.80 32.93
C ARG A 625 36.20 20.82 33.91
N ARG A 626 36.60 19.64 34.39
CA ARG A 626 37.57 19.46 35.48
C ARG A 626 38.25 18.09 35.41
N PRO A 627 39.51 17.97 35.87
CA PRO A 627 40.27 16.73 35.80
C PRO A 627 39.79 15.62 36.77
N ASP A 628 39.18 15.97 37.90
CA ASP A 628 38.66 15.01 38.90
C ASP A 628 37.15 14.70 38.72
N ALA A 629 36.59 14.93 37.53
CA ALA A 629 35.16 14.76 37.25
C ALA A 629 34.69 13.32 37.47
N THR A 630 35.44 12.34 36.96
CA THR A 630 35.12 10.92 37.02
C THR A 630 35.06 10.41 38.47
N GLU A 631 36.04 10.79 39.30
CA GLU A 631 36.09 10.43 40.72
C GLU A 631 34.86 10.95 41.47
N ARG A 632 34.50 12.22 41.26
CA ARG A 632 33.34 12.86 41.89
C ARG A 632 32.01 12.24 41.46
N LEU A 633 31.89 11.85 40.20
CA LEU A 633 30.70 11.15 39.73
C LEU A 633 30.60 9.76 40.38
N MET A 634 31.70 9.04 40.53
CA MET A 634 31.70 7.74 41.22
C MET A 634 31.27 7.84 42.69
N GLU A 635 31.72 8.86 43.42
CA GLU A 635 31.31 9.12 44.82
C GLU A 635 29.80 9.28 44.97
N VAL A 636 29.17 9.99 44.01
CA VAL A 636 27.74 10.25 44.01
C VAL A 636 26.97 9.06 43.44
N ALA A 637 27.49 8.39 42.41
CA ALA A 637 26.87 7.23 41.77
C ALA A 637 26.58 6.08 42.76
N ALA A 638 27.44 5.89 43.77
CA ALA A 638 27.23 4.90 44.83
C ALA A 638 25.98 5.20 45.69
N ARG A 639 25.59 6.48 45.84
CA ARG A 639 24.40 6.90 46.61
C ARG A 639 23.10 6.75 45.83
N PHE A 640 23.19 6.83 44.50
CA PHE A 640 22.08 6.59 43.57
C PHE A 640 22.03 5.12 43.10
N GLY A 641 22.98 4.30 43.53
CA GLY A 641 23.05 2.85 43.29
C GLY A 641 22.19 2.05 44.27
N GLY A 642 20.89 2.35 44.32
CA GLY A 642 19.95 1.66 45.20
C GLY A 642 18.52 1.83 44.71
N THR A 643 17.87 0.69 44.42
CA THR A 643 16.44 0.59 44.08
C THR A 643 15.95 1.49 42.94
N GLY A 644 16.51 1.30 41.75
CA GLY A 644 15.72 1.48 40.54
C GLY A 644 14.78 0.30 40.43
N SER A 645 13.65 0.31 41.15
CA SER A 645 12.46 -0.34 40.61
C SER A 645 12.35 0.19 39.20
N ALA A 646 12.49 -0.69 38.20
CA ALA A 646 12.05 -0.37 36.87
C ALA A 646 10.68 0.27 37.07
N VAL A 647 10.57 1.57 36.80
CA VAL A 647 9.29 2.09 36.36
C VAL A 647 9.13 1.37 35.04
N ALA A 648 8.66 0.12 35.11
CA ALA A 648 7.83 -0.41 34.07
C ALA A 648 6.88 0.74 33.87
N SER A 649 6.96 1.38 32.70
CA SER A 649 5.81 2.06 32.15
C SER A 649 4.64 1.17 32.55
N GLU A 650 3.78 1.64 33.45
CA GLU A 650 2.51 0.98 33.67
C GLU A 650 1.96 0.91 32.25
N GLU A 651 2.03 -0.28 31.65
CA GLU A 651 1.39 -0.53 30.38
C GLU A 651 0.01 0.03 30.59
N ASN A 652 -0.43 0.89 29.67
CA ASN A 652 -1.75 1.48 29.77
C ASN A 652 -2.78 0.36 29.49
N LEU A 653 -2.97 -0.47 30.50
CA LEU A 653 -3.84 -1.62 30.59
C LEU A 653 -5.21 -1.16 31.10
N ASP A 654 -5.55 0.12 30.96
CA ASP A 654 -6.86 0.65 31.36
C ASP A 654 -7.99 -0.16 30.69
N TRP A 655 -7.77 -0.63 29.47
CA TRP A 655 -8.68 -1.52 28.74
C TRP A 655 -8.88 -2.89 29.41
N ARG A 656 -7.93 -3.35 30.24
CA ARG A 656 -8.05 -4.60 31.01
C ARG A 656 -9.06 -4.49 32.16
N ASN A 657 -9.47 -3.28 32.53
CA ASN A 657 -10.49 -3.04 33.56
C ASN A 657 -11.93 -3.28 33.07
N GLY A 658 -12.14 -3.47 31.75
CA GLY A 658 -13.44 -3.80 31.16
C GLY A 658 -13.90 -5.24 31.40
N SER A 659 -15.10 -5.58 30.92
CA SER A 659 -15.63 -6.96 30.95
C SER A 659 -14.78 -7.91 30.08
N VAL A 660 -14.93 -9.23 30.25
CA VAL A 660 -14.18 -10.20 29.44
C VAL A 660 -14.50 -10.04 27.95
N GLU A 661 -15.75 -9.76 27.61
CA GLU A 661 -16.21 -9.49 26.24
C GLU A 661 -15.59 -8.19 25.69
N GLU A 662 -15.55 -7.12 26.49
CA GLU A 662 -14.89 -5.86 26.11
C GLU A 662 -13.39 -6.06 25.88
N ARG A 663 -12.72 -6.86 26.71
CA ARG A 663 -11.28 -7.19 26.57
C ARG A 663 -11.01 -8.02 25.33
N LEU A 664 -11.82 -9.05 25.05
CA LEU A 664 -11.72 -9.87 23.85
C LEU A 664 -11.96 -9.04 22.58
N SER A 665 -13.00 -8.19 22.58
CA SER A 665 -13.28 -7.29 21.46
C SER A 665 -12.15 -6.27 21.25
N HIS A 666 -11.61 -5.69 22.32
CA HIS A 666 -10.46 -4.78 22.26
C HIS A 666 -9.22 -5.49 21.69
N ALA A 667 -8.91 -6.69 22.18
CA ALA A 667 -7.79 -7.48 21.70
C ALA A 667 -7.93 -7.82 20.21
N LEU A 668 -9.13 -8.14 19.73
CA LEU A 668 -9.39 -8.37 18.30
C LEU A 668 -9.22 -7.08 17.48
N VAL A 669 -9.85 -5.98 17.87
CA VAL A 669 -9.78 -4.69 17.14
C VAL A 669 -8.36 -4.14 17.09
N LYS A 670 -7.57 -4.30 18.16
CA LYS A 670 -6.18 -3.86 18.24
C LYS A 670 -5.17 -4.91 17.77
N GLY A 671 -5.61 -6.13 17.48
CA GLY A 671 -4.74 -7.23 17.07
C GLY A 671 -3.74 -7.67 18.16
N ILE A 672 -4.14 -7.61 19.43
CA ILE A 672 -3.30 -7.98 20.58
C ILE A 672 -3.43 -9.49 20.84
N THR A 673 -2.33 -10.22 20.68
CA THR A 673 -2.24 -11.66 21.02
C THR A 673 -1.96 -11.88 22.51
N ARG A 674 -1.36 -10.89 23.18
CA ARG A 674 -1.07 -10.95 24.61
C ARG A 674 -2.37 -11.00 25.42
N PHE A 675 -2.45 -11.92 26.39
CA PHE A 675 -3.62 -12.20 27.23
C PHE A 675 -4.80 -12.86 26.53
N ILE A 676 -4.75 -13.11 25.22
CA ILE A 676 -5.91 -13.65 24.50
C ILE A 676 -6.34 -15.01 25.04
N GLU A 677 -5.39 -15.87 25.40
CA GLU A 677 -5.68 -17.19 25.99
C GLU A 677 -6.30 -17.08 27.39
N GLU A 678 -5.80 -16.16 28.22
CA GLU A 678 -6.34 -15.89 29.56
C GLU A 678 -7.77 -15.35 29.50
N ASP A 679 -8.03 -14.41 28.59
CA ASP A 679 -9.37 -13.84 28.39
C ASP A 679 -10.33 -14.84 27.76
N THR A 680 -9.82 -15.67 26.85
CA THR A 680 -10.60 -16.75 26.24
C THR A 680 -10.99 -17.79 27.27
N GLU A 681 -10.10 -18.16 28.21
CA GLU A 681 -10.42 -19.05 29.32
C GLU A 681 -11.43 -18.41 30.28
N ALA A 682 -11.25 -17.13 30.62
CA ALA A 682 -12.21 -16.40 31.46
C ALA A 682 -13.60 -16.36 30.82
N ALA A 683 -13.69 -16.18 29.51
CA ALA A 683 -14.96 -16.25 28.77
C ALA A 683 -15.50 -17.68 28.76
N ARG A 684 -14.66 -18.69 28.52
CA ARG A 684 -15.08 -20.10 28.52
C ARG A 684 -15.70 -20.52 29.86
N GLN A 685 -15.22 -19.98 30.98
CA GLN A 685 -15.80 -20.24 32.30
C GLN A 685 -17.16 -19.54 32.52
N GLN A 686 -17.42 -18.44 31.81
CA GLN A 686 -18.70 -17.71 31.88
C GLN A 686 -19.77 -18.28 30.93
N PHE A 687 -19.36 -18.87 29.81
CA PHE A 687 -20.27 -19.47 28.82
C PHE A 687 -20.48 -20.96 29.09
N GLY A 688 -21.73 -21.44 28.97
CA GLY A 688 -22.08 -22.83 29.25
C GLY A 688 -21.52 -23.87 28.27
N ARG A 689 -20.99 -23.44 27.13
CA ARG A 689 -20.28 -24.26 26.13
C ARG A 689 -19.11 -23.46 25.53
N PRO A 690 -17.92 -24.04 25.33
CA PRO A 690 -16.79 -23.38 24.70
C PRO A 690 -17.09 -22.78 23.32
N ILE A 691 -17.99 -23.41 22.54
CA ILE A 691 -18.42 -22.87 21.23
C ILE A 691 -19.13 -21.51 21.36
N GLY A 692 -19.79 -21.24 22.48
CA GLY A 692 -20.49 -19.98 22.72
C GLY A 692 -19.56 -18.78 22.86
N VAL A 693 -18.29 -18.99 23.23
CA VAL A 693 -17.26 -17.94 23.23
C VAL A 693 -16.90 -17.53 21.80
N ILE A 694 -16.87 -18.50 20.88
CA ILE A 694 -16.62 -18.26 19.46
C ILE A 694 -17.82 -17.54 18.84
N GLU A 695 -19.03 -18.04 19.05
CA GLU A 695 -20.26 -17.49 18.45
C GLU A 695 -20.73 -16.16 19.05
N GLY A 696 -20.29 -15.83 20.27
CA GLY A 696 -20.57 -14.56 20.95
C GLY A 696 -19.40 -13.57 20.86
N PRO A 697 -18.64 -13.35 21.96
CA PRO A 697 -17.73 -12.22 22.08
C PRO A 697 -16.63 -12.15 21.01
N LEU A 698 -16.13 -13.29 20.52
CA LEU A 698 -15.13 -13.30 19.44
C LEU A 698 -15.72 -12.89 18.09
N MET A 699 -16.93 -13.35 17.75
CA MET A 699 -17.63 -12.94 16.53
C MET A 699 -18.08 -11.48 16.58
N ASP A 700 -18.55 -11.01 17.74
CA ASP A 700 -18.90 -9.61 17.95
C ASP A 700 -17.69 -8.68 17.72
N GLY A 701 -16.52 -9.05 18.25
CA GLY A 701 -15.28 -8.34 17.97
C GLY A 701 -14.90 -8.32 16.48
N MET A 702 -15.09 -9.43 15.77
CA MET A 702 -14.83 -9.50 14.33
C MET A 702 -15.85 -8.72 13.49
N ASN A 703 -17.11 -8.63 13.91
CA ASN A 703 -18.10 -7.78 13.27
C ASN A 703 -17.67 -6.30 13.34
N VAL A 704 -17.15 -5.86 14.51
CA VAL A 704 -16.60 -4.51 14.67
C VAL A 704 -15.40 -4.29 13.74
N VAL A 705 -14.47 -5.25 13.64
CA VAL A 705 -13.34 -5.20 12.68
C VAL A 705 -13.86 -5.04 11.24
N GLY A 706 -14.90 -5.78 10.88
CA GLY A 706 -15.51 -5.72 9.56
C GLY A 706 -16.18 -4.36 9.24
N ASP A 707 -16.88 -3.78 10.21
CA ASP A 707 -17.49 -2.45 10.08
C ASP A 707 -16.43 -1.32 10.04
N LEU A 708 -15.33 -1.46 10.79
CA LEU A 708 -14.20 -0.53 10.74
C LEU A 708 -13.49 -0.57 9.39
N PHE A 709 -13.28 -1.76 8.81
CA PHE A 709 -12.72 -1.90 7.47
C PHE A 709 -13.65 -1.33 6.40
N GLY A 710 -14.95 -1.67 6.45
CA GLY A 710 -15.94 -1.18 5.48
C GLY A 710 -16.16 0.35 5.54
N SER A 711 -15.93 0.98 6.69
CA SER A 711 -15.98 2.44 6.85
C SER A 711 -14.66 3.15 6.57
N GLY A 712 -13.61 2.43 6.13
CA GLY A 712 -12.29 2.99 5.82
C GLY A 712 -11.48 3.41 7.06
N LYS A 713 -11.89 3.02 8.27
CA LYS A 713 -11.20 3.32 9.54
C LYS A 713 -10.13 2.27 9.90
N MET A 714 -10.11 1.15 9.20
CA MET A 714 -9.16 0.06 9.34
C MET A 714 -8.74 -0.41 7.95
N PHE A 715 -7.52 -0.90 7.79
CA PHE A 715 -6.98 -1.34 6.49
C PHE A 715 -6.53 -2.81 6.54
N LEU A 716 -6.30 -3.41 5.36
CA LEU A 716 -6.15 -4.86 5.20
C LEU A 716 -5.10 -5.50 6.14
N PRO A 717 -3.85 -5.02 6.23
CA PRO A 717 -2.89 -5.48 7.23
C PRO A 717 -3.42 -5.55 8.68
N GLN A 718 -4.23 -4.57 9.11
CA GLN A 718 -4.82 -4.58 10.46
C GLN A 718 -5.87 -5.69 10.59
N VAL A 719 -6.68 -5.92 9.54
CA VAL A 719 -7.68 -7.00 9.51
C VAL A 719 -7.01 -8.37 9.60
N VAL A 720 -5.91 -8.58 8.87
CA VAL A 720 -5.10 -9.82 8.93
C VAL A 720 -4.53 -10.05 10.33
N LYS A 721 -4.13 -8.98 11.02
CA LYS A 721 -3.66 -9.06 12.42
C LYS A 721 -4.79 -9.44 13.40
N SER A 722 -5.97 -8.83 13.29
CA SER A 722 -7.16 -9.17 14.11
C SER A 722 -7.57 -10.63 13.97
N ALA A 723 -7.52 -11.12 12.74
CA ALA A 723 -7.76 -12.50 12.40
C ALA A 723 -6.82 -13.49 13.10
N ARG A 724 -5.53 -13.15 13.23
CA ARG A 724 -4.55 -13.98 13.96
C ARG A 724 -4.92 -14.11 15.43
N VAL A 725 -5.35 -13.01 16.06
CA VAL A 725 -5.84 -13.01 17.45
C VAL A 725 -7.06 -13.92 17.59
N MET A 726 -8.02 -13.83 16.65
CA MET A 726 -9.19 -14.70 16.66
C MET A 726 -8.79 -16.18 16.57
N LYS A 727 -7.88 -16.51 15.65
CA LYS A 727 -7.41 -17.88 15.48
C LYS A 727 -6.74 -18.41 16.75
N GLN A 728 -5.91 -17.61 17.43
CA GLN A 728 -5.26 -18.01 18.68
C GLN A 728 -6.30 -18.29 19.79
N ALA A 729 -7.31 -17.42 19.93
CA ALA A 729 -8.42 -17.64 20.85
C ALA A 729 -9.17 -18.96 20.53
N VAL A 730 -9.51 -19.18 19.26
CA VAL A 730 -10.18 -20.41 18.82
C VAL A 730 -9.30 -21.64 19.08
N ALA A 731 -7.99 -21.55 18.81
CA ALA A 731 -7.04 -22.63 19.04
C ALA A 731 -6.97 -23.04 20.53
N TYR A 732 -7.02 -22.06 21.44
CA TYR A 732 -7.09 -22.32 22.88
C TYR A 732 -8.37 -23.06 23.28
N LEU A 733 -9.51 -22.76 22.65
CA LEU A 733 -10.79 -23.42 22.94
C LEU A 733 -10.85 -24.86 22.39
N LEU A 734 -10.03 -25.22 21.40
CA LEU A 734 -10.09 -26.51 20.71
C LEU A 734 -10.06 -27.72 21.65
N PRO A 735 -9.13 -27.86 22.61
CA PRO A 735 -9.08 -29.04 23.48
C PRO A 735 -10.36 -29.19 24.33
N TYR A 736 -11.00 -28.07 24.69
CA TYR A 736 -12.24 -28.05 25.47
C TYR A 736 -13.46 -28.40 24.62
N ILE A 737 -13.48 -27.96 23.35
CA ILE A 737 -14.53 -28.33 22.38
C ILE A 737 -14.44 -29.82 22.04
N GLU A 738 -13.22 -30.35 21.89
CA GLU A 738 -12.97 -31.77 21.64
C GLU A 738 -13.31 -32.64 22.86
N ALA A 739 -13.08 -32.15 24.08
CA ALA A 739 -13.47 -32.85 25.31
C ALA A 739 -14.99 -32.92 25.52
N GLU A 740 -15.77 -32.01 24.94
CA GLU A 740 -17.25 -32.08 24.93
C GLU A 740 -17.80 -33.02 23.84
N LYS A 741 -16.98 -33.45 22.89
CA LYS A 741 -17.35 -34.39 21.81
C LYS A 741 -16.78 -35.77 22.13
N ASP A 742 -17.61 -36.81 22.06
CA ASP A 742 -17.18 -38.22 22.15
C ASP A 742 -16.25 -38.62 20.97
N GLY A 743 -14.99 -38.18 20.98
CA GLY A 743 -13.89 -38.72 20.17
C GLY A 743 -13.96 -38.51 18.64
N GLY A 744 -14.40 -37.35 18.14
CA GLY A 744 -14.34 -37.02 16.70
C GLY A 744 -13.16 -36.12 16.34
N GLU A 745 -12.44 -36.43 15.25
CA GLU A 745 -11.41 -35.55 14.66
C GLU A 745 -11.98 -34.16 14.28
N ARG A 746 -11.08 -33.17 14.25
CA ARG A 746 -11.27 -31.79 13.76
C ARG A 746 -12.23 -31.75 12.56
N GLN A 747 -13.34 -31.02 12.71
CA GLN A 747 -14.15 -30.59 11.56
C GLN A 747 -14.09 -29.07 11.48
N ALA A 748 -13.61 -28.55 10.35
CA ALA A 748 -13.74 -27.13 10.01
C ALA A 748 -15.22 -26.70 10.12
N LYS A 749 -15.49 -25.42 10.38
CA LYS A 749 -16.89 -24.91 10.47
C LYS A 749 -17.68 -25.17 9.18
N GLY A 750 -16.95 -25.24 8.06
CA GLY A 750 -17.40 -25.63 6.74
C GLY A 750 -16.24 -25.49 5.76
N ARG A 751 -16.36 -26.18 4.62
CA ARG A 751 -15.39 -26.18 3.53
C ARG A 751 -15.93 -25.33 2.38
N ILE A 752 -15.16 -24.33 1.98
CA ILE A 752 -15.59 -23.31 1.02
C ILE A 752 -14.64 -23.36 -0.17
N LEU A 753 -15.18 -23.65 -1.34
CA LEU A 753 -14.42 -23.56 -2.57
C LEU A 753 -14.53 -22.16 -3.14
N MET A 754 -13.41 -21.57 -3.52
CA MET A 754 -13.38 -20.28 -4.20
C MET A 754 -12.66 -20.37 -5.53
N ALA A 755 -13.18 -19.66 -6.52
CA ALA A 755 -12.57 -19.58 -7.84
C ALA A 755 -12.82 -18.22 -8.47
N THR A 756 -11.79 -17.66 -9.13
CA THR A 756 -12.03 -16.62 -10.13
C THR A 756 -12.42 -17.33 -11.42
N VAL A 757 -13.58 -16.96 -11.96
CA VAL A 757 -14.21 -17.68 -13.08
C VAL A 757 -13.39 -17.62 -14.37
N LYS A 758 -13.68 -18.52 -15.31
CA LYS A 758 -13.03 -18.60 -16.61
C LYS A 758 -12.98 -17.23 -17.32
N GLY A 759 -11.82 -16.92 -17.90
CA GLY A 759 -11.58 -15.68 -18.64
C GLY A 759 -11.18 -14.49 -17.77
N ASP A 760 -11.07 -14.68 -16.46
CA ASP A 760 -10.69 -13.63 -15.51
C ASP A 760 -9.46 -14.04 -14.70
N VAL A 761 -8.48 -13.14 -14.68
CA VAL A 761 -7.19 -13.30 -14.00
C VAL A 761 -7.10 -12.54 -12.68
N HIS A 762 -8.12 -11.75 -12.34
CA HIS A 762 -8.07 -10.93 -11.15
C HIS A 762 -8.48 -11.76 -9.93
N ASP A 763 -7.56 -11.93 -8.99
CA ASP A 763 -7.76 -12.73 -7.77
C ASP A 763 -7.52 -11.99 -6.48
N ILE A 764 -7.11 -10.72 -6.50
CA ILE A 764 -6.81 -9.95 -5.28
C ILE A 764 -8.00 -10.01 -4.30
N GLY A 765 -9.21 -9.68 -4.78
CA GLY A 765 -10.42 -9.72 -3.96
C GLY A 765 -10.75 -11.13 -3.44
N LYS A 766 -10.63 -12.15 -4.29
CA LYS A 766 -10.81 -13.56 -3.90
C LYS A 766 -9.81 -13.96 -2.81
N ASN A 767 -8.54 -13.65 -2.99
CA ASN A 767 -7.47 -13.98 -2.05
C ASN A 767 -7.74 -13.31 -0.70
N ILE A 768 -8.21 -12.06 -0.69
CA ILE A 768 -8.63 -11.36 0.54
C ILE A 768 -9.81 -12.07 1.22
N VAL A 769 -10.85 -12.49 0.47
CA VAL A 769 -11.98 -13.24 1.04
C VAL A 769 -11.52 -14.58 1.61
N GLY A 770 -10.62 -15.28 0.92
CA GLY A 770 -10.07 -16.57 1.37
C GLY A 770 -9.26 -16.43 2.64
N VAL A 771 -8.43 -15.39 2.70
CA VAL A 771 -7.77 -14.93 3.91
C VAL A 771 -8.81 -14.74 5.02
N VAL A 772 -9.78 -13.83 4.86
CA VAL A 772 -10.80 -13.51 5.88
C VAL A 772 -11.63 -14.71 6.34
N LEU A 773 -12.02 -15.61 5.43
CA LEU A 773 -12.76 -16.84 5.78
C LEU A 773 -11.86 -17.84 6.51
N GLY A 774 -10.61 -18.01 6.08
CA GLY A 774 -9.61 -18.82 6.79
C GLY A 774 -9.39 -18.34 8.22
N CYS A 775 -9.40 -17.02 8.44
CA CYS A 775 -9.34 -16.40 9.76
C CYS A 775 -10.46 -16.84 10.71
N ASN A 776 -11.60 -17.28 10.17
CA ASN A 776 -12.81 -17.62 10.92
C ASN A 776 -13.02 -19.15 11.06
N ASN A 777 -11.96 -19.94 10.87
CA ASN A 777 -11.94 -21.40 11.00
C ASN A 777 -12.78 -22.14 9.92
N TYR A 778 -12.88 -21.54 8.73
CA TYR A 778 -13.35 -22.22 7.52
C TYR A 778 -12.17 -22.82 6.74
N GLU A 779 -12.38 -23.98 6.12
CA GLU A 779 -11.40 -24.57 5.21
C GLU A 779 -11.63 -24.00 3.81
N VAL A 780 -10.68 -23.21 3.31
CA VAL A 780 -10.81 -22.54 2.01
C VAL A 780 -10.01 -23.31 0.95
N ILE A 781 -10.71 -23.80 -0.06
CA ILE A 781 -10.12 -24.44 -1.25
C ILE A 781 -10.11 -23.42 -2.36
N ASP A 782 -8.95 -22.81 -2.57
CA ASP A 782 -8.77 -21.83 -3.63
C ASP A 782 -8.30 -22.50 -4.93
N LEU A 783 -9.12 -22.45 -5.97
CA LEU A 783 -8.80 -23.01 -7.28
C LEU A 783 -7.96 -22.08 -8.17
N GLY A 784 -7.71 -20.84 -7.72
CA GLY A 784 -6.97 -19.83 -8.46
C GLY A 784 -7.83 -19.06 -9.46
N VAL A 785 -7.19 -18.68 -10.57
CA VAL A 785 -7.77 -17.86 -11.63
C VAL A 785 -8.11 -18.64 -12.88
N MET A 786 -8.94 -18.04 -13.74
CA MET A 786 -9.35 -18.60 -15.03
C MET A 786 -9.92 -20.02 -14.92
N VAL A 787 -10.64 -20.31 -13.83
CA VAL A 787 -11.06 -21.68 -13.53
C VAL A 787 -12.29 -22.04 -14.35
N PRO A 788 -12.25 -23.09 -15.19
CA PRO A 788 -13.41 -23.54 -15.95
C PRO A 788 -14.53 -24.06 -15.05
N CYS A 789 -15.79 -23.83 -15.46
CA CYS A 789 -16.97 -24.32 -14.76
C CYS A 789 -16.88 -25.81 -14.40
N GLU A 790 -16.42 -26.66 -15.32
CA GLU A 790 -16.32 -28.11 -15.09
C GLU A 790 -15.38 -28.44 -13.94
N LYS A 791 -14.25 -27.74 -13.84
CA LYS A 791 -13.26 -27.94 -12.77
C LYS A 791 -13.81 -27.46 -11.42
N ILE A 792 -14.47 -26.30 -11.39
CA ILE A 792 -15.13 -25.78 -10.18
C ILE A 792 -16.10 -26.82 -9.63
N LEU A 793 -16.99 -27.33 -10.48
CA LEU A 793 -18.02 -28.28 -10.06
C LEU A 793 -17.45 -29.67 -9.74
N GLN A 794 -16.43 -30.13 -10.48
CA GLN A 794 -15.77 -31.39 -10.20
C GLN A 794 -15.10 -31.39 -8.82
N ILE A 795 -14.25 -30.38 -8.54
CA ILE A 795 -13.55 -30.30 -7.25
C ILE A 795 -14.54 -30.03 -6.11
N ALA A 796 -15.59 -29.24 -6.33
CA ALA A 796 -16.64 -29.03 -5.33
C ALA A 796 -17.28 -30.35 -4.86
N ARG A 797 -17.47 -31.31 -5.78
CA ARG A 797 -17.97 -32.65 -5.45
C ARG A 797 -16.90 -33.53 -4.79
N ASP A 798 -15.72 -33.59 -5.38
CA ASP A 798 -14.63 -34.45 -4.89
C ASP A 798 -14.24 -34.11 -3.46
N GLU A 799 -14.22 -32.81 -3.15
CA GLU A 799 -13.88 -32.29 -1.83
C GLU A 799 -15.11 -32.10 -0.93
N ASN A 800 -16.32 -32.48 -1.35
CA ASN A 800 -17.56 -32.34 -0.57
C ASN A 800 -17.70 -30.96 0.10
N VAL A 801 -17.57 -29.90 -0.70
CA VAL A 801 -17.57 -28.52 -0.20
C VAL A 801 -18.97 -28.12 0.27
N ASP A 802 -19.04 -27.29 1.30
CA ASP A 802 -20.30 -26.80 1.85
C ASP A 802 -20.81 -25.54 1.13
N ILE A 803 -19.91 -24.74 0.53
CA ILE A 803 -20.23 -23.51 -0.21
C ILE A 803 -19.29 -23.37 -1.42
N ILE A 804 -19.82 -22.84 -2.54
CA ILE A 804 -19.04 -22.41 -3.69
C ILE A 804 -19.06 -20.88 -3.77
N GLY A 805 -17.90 -20.24 -3.83
CA GLY A 805 -17.74 -18.80 -4.03
C GLY A 805 -17.09 -18.49 -5.37
N LEU A 806 -17.71 -17.59 -6.14
CA LEU A 806 -17.20 -17.14 -7.43
C LEU A 806 -16.79 -15.68 -7.36
N SER A 807 -15.61 -15.38 -7.91
CA SER A 807 -15.09 -14.02 -8.04
C SER A 807 -14.97 -13.61 -9.51
N GLY A 808 -15.24 -12.33 -9.79
CA GLY A 808 -15.08 -11.73 -11.11
C GLY A 808 -14.95 -10.22 -11.04
N LEU A 809 -14.07 -9.67 -11.87
CA LEU A 809 -13.74 -8.25 -11.97
C LEU A 809 -14.01 -7.68 -13.37
N ILE A 810 -14.22 -8.50 -14.39
CA ILE A 810 -14.55 -8.03 -15.74
C ILE A 810 -15.97 -8.42 -16.14
N THR A 811 -16.58 -7.68 -17.07
CA THR A 811 -17.96 -7.94 -17.52
C THR A 811 -18.16 -9.36 -18.07
N PRO A 812 -17.23 -9.96 -18.86
CA PRO A 812 -17.35 -11.36 -19.27
C PRO A 812 -17.46 -12.37 -18.12
N SER A 813 -16.86 -12.07 -16.96
CA SER A 813 -16.93 -12.92 -15.77
C SER A 813 -18.35 -13.05 -15.23
N LEU A 814 -19.17 -12.01 -15.40
CA LEU A 814 -20.56 -12.03 -14.98
C LEU A 814 -21.38 -13.08 -15.75
N ASP A 815 -21.14 -13.20 -17.06
CA ASP A 815 -21.79 -14.21 -17.89
C ASP A 815 -21.30 -15.63 -17.55
N GLU A 816 -20.01 -15.79 -17.21
CA GLU A 816 -19.48 -17.07 -16.76
C GLU A 816 -20.07 -17.49 -15.40
N MET A 817 -20.26 -16.57 -14.46
CA MET A 817 -20.96 -16.87 -13.20
C MET A 817 -22.40 -17.33 -13.43
N VAL A 818 -23.09 -16.72 -14.41
CA VAL A 818 -24.42 -17.18 -14.86
C VAL A 818 -24.34 -18.59 -15.43
N HIS A 819 -23.30 -18.92 -16.20
CA HIS A 819 -23.08 -20.26 -16.72
C HIS A 819 -22.87 -21.29 -15.60
N VAL A 820 -22.03 -20.98 -14.60
CA VAL A 820 -21.81 -21.85 -13.43
C VAL A 820 -23.10 -22.12 -12.68
N ALA A 821 -23.93 -21.10 -12.42
CA ALA A 821 -25.23 -21.28 -11.76
C ALA A 821 -26.16 -22.23 -12.54
N LYS A 822 -26.23 -22.09 -13.87
CA LYS A 822 -27.01 -22.99 -14.74
C LYS A 822 -26.50 -24.44 -14.66
N GLU A 823 -25.19 -24.63 -14.68
CA GLU A 823 -24.58 -25.96 -14.61
C GLU A 823 -24.74 -26.60 -13.23
N MET A 824 -24.64 -25.82 -12.15
CA MET A 824 -24.97 -26.27 -10.79
C MET A 824 -26.40 -26.81 -10.71
N GLN A 825 -27.37 -26.11 -11.31
CA GLN A 825 -28.76 -26.55 -11.38
C GLN A 825 -28.92 -27.82 -12.22
N ARG A 826 -28.27 -27.88 -13.38
CA ARG A 826 -28.29 -29.05 -14.28
C ARG A 826 -27.71 -30.30 -13.61
N LEU A 827 -26.70 -30.12 -12.76
CA LEU A 827 -25.97 -31.16 -12.06
C LEU A 827 -26.50 -31.44 -10.63
N ASP A 828 -27.66 -30.88 -10.27
CA ASP A 828 -28.33 -31.06 -8.97
C ASP A 828 -27.45 -30.76 -7.74
N PHE A 829 -26.64 -29.69 -7.79
CA PHE A 829 -25.93 -29.20 -6.60
C PHE A 829 -26.91 -28.67 -5.55
N LYS A 830 -26.57 -28.83 -4.27
CA LYS A 830 -27.42 -28.44 -3.11
C LYS A 830 -26.60 -27.69 -2.06
N VAL A 831 -25.65 -26.89 -2.54
CA VAL A 831 -24.76 -26.05 -1.73
C VAL A 831 -25.00 -24.60 -2.12
N PRO A 832 -24.90 -23.64 -1.18
CA PRO A 832 -25.02 -22.23 -1.50
C PRO A 832 -23.95 -21.75 -2.48
N LEU A 833 -24.32 -20.78 -3.31
CA LEU A 833 -23.46 -20.08 -4.27
C LEU A 833 -23.24 -18.63 -3.81
N LEU A 834 -22.00 -18.25 -3.54
CA LEU A 834 -21.60 -16.87 -3.23
C LEU A 834 -21.08 -16.18 -4.49
N ILE A 835 -21.51 -14.94 -4.70
CA ILE A 835 -21.10 -14.10 -5.83
C ILE A 835 -20.40 -12.85 -5.29
N GLY A 836 -19.18 -12.59 -5.73
CA GLY A 836 -18.42 -11.39 -5.34
C GLY A 836 -17.43 -10.92 -6.40
N GLY A 837 -16.79 -9.77 -6.14
CA GLY A 837 -15.85 -9.12 -7.06
C GLY A 837 -16.36 -7.76 -7.57
N ALA A 838 -15.46 -6.92 -8.04
CA ALA A 838 -15.69 -5.47 -8.20
C ALA A 838 -16.80 -5.11 -9.21
N THR A 839 -17.08 -5.99 -10.18
CA THR A 839 -18.15 -5.80 -11.18
C THR A 839 -19.46 -6.49 -10.79
N THR A 840 -19.47 -7.26 -9.70
CA THR A 840 -20.68 -7.95 -9.24
C THR A 840 -21.54 -7.03 -8.38
N SER A 841 -22.84 -7.31 -8.32
CA SER A 841 -23.76 -6.59 -7.44
C SER A 841 -24.93 -7.42 -6.97
N LYS A 842 -25.66 -6.88 -5.99
CA LYS A 842 -26.92 -7.44 -5.52
C LYS A 842 -27.96 -7.52 -6.63
N ALA A 843 -28.08 -6.48 -7.46
CA ALA A 843 -29.06 -6.45 -8.54
C ALA A 843 -28.72 -7.39 -9.69
N HIS A 844 -27.45 -7.44 -10.12
CA HIS A 844 -27.01 -8.41 -11.12
C HIS A 844 -27.26 -9.84 -10.64
N THR A 845 -26.86 -10.15 -9.40
CA THR A 845 -27.06 -11.47 -8.80
C THR A 845 -28.54 -11.85 -8.74
N ALA A 846 -29.41 -10.94 -8.28
CA ALA A 846 -30.85 -11.16 -8.18
C ALA A 846 -31.54 -11.37 -9.54
N VAL A 847 -31.11 -10.63 -10.59
CA VAL A 847 -31.76 -10.64 -11.91
C VAL A 847 -31.20 -11.71 -12.83
N LYS A 848 -29.88 -11.93 -12.82
CA LYS A 848 -29.17 -12.72 -13.83
C LYS A 848 -28.65 -14.06 -13.32
N ILE A 849 -28.32 -14.21 -12.03
CA ILE A 849 -27.67 -15.43 -11.53
C ILE A 849 -28.65 -16.30 -10.75
N GLU A 850 -29.29 -15.77 -9.70
CA GLU A 850 -30.13 -16.54 -8.77
C GLU A 850 -31.30 -17.25 -9.48
N GLN A 851 -31.83 -16.66 -10.55
CA GLN A 851 -32.90 -17.26 -11.37
C GLN A 851 -32.48 -18.58 -12.05
N HIS A 852 -31.18 -18.85 -12.15
CA HIS A 852 -30.66 -20.06 -12.78
C HIS A 852 -30.25 -21.15 -11.80
N PHE A 853 -30.25 -20.89 -10.49
CA PHE A 853 -29.95 -21.87 -9.45
C PHE A 853 -30.93 -21.76 -8.26
N GLN A 854 -31.83 -22.73 -8.15
CA GLN A 854 -32.96 -22.73 -7.20
C GLN A 854 -32.84 -23.82 -6.12
N ASN A 855 -31.91 -24.76 -6.29
CA ASN A 855 -31.70 -25.88 -5.38
C ASN A 855 -31.22 -25.47 -3.97
N ASP A 856 -30.52 -24.34 -3.85
CA ASP A 856 -30.16 -23.71 -2.57
C ASP A 856 -30.09 -22.16 -2.75
N ALA A 857 -29.37 -21.45 -1.90
CA ALA A 857 -29.24 -19.99 -1.94
C ALA A 857 -28.15 -19.53 -2.91
N THR A 858 -28.43 -18.45 -3.65
CA THR A 858 -27.41 -17.64 -4.34
C THR A 858 -27.33 -16.30 -3.62
N VAL A 859 -26.14 -15.90 -3.13
CA VAL A 859 -25.97 -14.72 -2.28
C VAL A 859 -24.83 -13.85 -2.78
N TYR A 860 -25.13 -12.59 -3.07
CA TYR A 860 -24.15 -11.54 -3.32
C TYR A 860 -23.44 -11.13 -2.03
N VAL A 861 -22.11 -11.10 -2.07
CA VAL A 861 -21.25 -10.69 -0.99
C VAL A 861 -20.49 -9.42 -1.44
N PRO A 862 -20.80 -8.24 -0.88
CA PRO A 862 -20.32 -6.96 -1.42
C PRO A 862 -18.81 -6.73 -1.18
N ASP A 863 -18.29 -7.25 -0.09
CA ASP A 863 -16.90 -7.07 0.29
C ASP A 863 -16.42 -8.25 1.16
N ALA A 864 -15.11 -8.31 1.39
CA ALA A 864 -14.53 -9.38 2.16
C ALA A 864 -14.97 -9.39 3.64
N SER A 865 -15.31 -8.23 4.24
CA SER A 865 -15.69 -8.20 5.65
C SER A 865 -17.06 -8.80 5.92
N ARG A 866 -17.98 -8.73 4.95
CA ARG A 866 -19.31 -9.37 5.04
C ARG A 866 -19.29 -10.88 4.81
N SER A 867 -18.25 -11.41 4.17
CA SER A 867 -18.15 -12.85 3.81
C SER A 867 -18.40 -13.79 4.99
N VAL A 868 -17.82 -13.50 6.16
CA VAL A 868 -17.92 -14.32 7.38
C VAL A 868 -19.35 -14.43 7.88
N SER A 869 -20.03 -13.28 8.01
CA SER A 869 -21.42 -13.25 8.48
C SER A 869 -22.37 -14.03 7.56
N VAL A 870 -22.16 -13.91 6.23
CA VAL A 870 -22.98 -14.60 5.23
C VAL A 870 -22.76 -16.10 5.31
N VAL A 871 -21.50 -16.55 5.31
CA VAL A 871 -21.13 -17.96 5.43
C VAL A 871 -21.64 -18.57 6.74
N SER A 872 -21.48 -17.88 7.86
CA SER A 872 -21.95 -18.34 9.17
C SER A 872 -23.47 -18.58 9.18
N ASN A 873 -24.25 -17.62 8.64
CA ASN A 873 -25.69 -17.76 8.52
C ASN A 873 -26.11 -18.91 7.59
N LEU A 874 -25.38 -19.11 6.48
CA LEU A 874 -25.68 -20.18 5.50
C LEU A 874 -25.35 -21.58 6.00
N LEU A 875 -24.39 -21.74 6.90
CA LEU A 875 -24.00 -23.03 7.48
C LEU A 875 -24.74 -23.34 8.79
N SER A 876 -25.32 -22.34 9.45
CA SER A 876 -26.11 -22.55 10.67
C SER A 876 -27.43 -23.28 10.40
N ARG A 877 -27.67 -24.36 11.16
CA ARG A 877 -28.95 -25.11 11.09
C ARG A 877 -30.15 -24.29 11.57
N GLU A 878 -29.92 -23.31 12.45
CA GLU A 878 -30.98 -22.46 13.01
C GLU A 878 -31.24 -21.23 12.13
N HIS A 879 -30.16 -20.57 11.66
CA HIS A 879 -30.28 -19.28 10.98
C HIS A 879 -30.46 -19.40 9.45
N LYS A 880 -30.03 -20.50 8.80
CA LYS A 880 -30.07 -20.65 7.34
C LYS A 880 -31.46 -20.39 6.75
N ALA A 881 -32.50 -21.01 7.31
CA ALA A 881 -33.85 -20.90 6.75
C ALA A 881 -34.38 -19.45 6.78
N GLY A 882 -34.15 -18.73 7.88
CA GLY A 882 -34.55 -17.33 8.02
C GLY A 882 -33.74 -16.41 7.10
N PHE A 883 -32.42 -16.58 7.07
CA PHE A 883 -31.52 -15.79 6.24
C PHE A 883 -31.80 -15.97 4.74
N VAL A 884 -31.95 -17.22 4.27
CA VAL A 884 -32.27 -17.50 2.87
C VAL A 884 -33.65 -16.96 2.49
N GLY A 885 -34.63 -17.02 3.41
CA GLY A 885 -35.94 -16.40 3.22
C GLY A 885 -35.83 -14.89 3.00
N GLN A 886 -35.09 -14.20 3.87
CA GLN A 886 -34.85 -12.76 3.77
C GLN A 886 -34.15 -12.37 2.47
N VAL A 887 -33.09 -13.09 2.09
CA VAL A 887 -32.36 -12.82 0.83
C VAL A 887 -33.26 -13.02 -0.39
N ARG A 888 -34.11 -14.06 -0.40
CA ARG A 888 -35.06 -14.31 -1.50
C ARG A 888 -36.12 -13.23 -1.62
N GLU A 889 -36.64 -12.74 -0.49
CA GLU A 889 -37.59 -11.62 -0.45
C GLU A 889 -36.94 -10.35 -0.99
N GLU A 890 -35.75 -10.01 -0.49
CA GLU A 890 -34.97 -8.86 -0.98
C GLU A 890 -34.70 -8.95 -2.49
N TYR A 891 -34.33 -10.13 -3.00
CA TYR A 891 -34.08 -10.31 -4.44
C TYR A 891 -35.35 -10.23 -5.27
N ALA A 892 -36.49 -10.65 -4.74
CA ALA A 892 -37.79 -10.48 -5.38
C ALA A 892 -38.15 -8.99 -5.51
N GLU A 893 -37.96 -8.21 -4.45
CA GLU A 893 -38.18 -6.75 -4.46
C GLU A 893 -37.25 -6.05 -5.45
N ILE A 894 -35.95 -6.39 -5.45
CA ILE A 894 -34.98 -5.84 -6.40
C ILE A 894 -35.36 -6.18 -7.83
N ARG A 895 -35.77 -7.42 -8.12
CA ARG A 895 -36.26 -7.80 -9.46
C ARG A 895 -37.51 -7.04 -9.86
N GLU A 896 -38.46 -6.84 -8.94
CA GLU A 896 -39.67 -6.07 -9.22
C GLU A 896 -39.32 -4.60 -9.51
N ARG A 897 -38.42 -4.00 -8.72
CA ARG A 897 -37.92 -2.62 -8.90
C ARG A 897 -37.17 -2.46 -10.23
N THR A 898 -36.27 -3.38 -10.56
CA THR A 898 -35.47 -3.35 -11.79
C THR A 898 -36.33 -3.65 -13.02
N GLY A 899 -37.28 -4.59 -12.92
CA GLY A 899 -38.30 -4.87 -13.94
C GLY A 899 -39.20 -3.66 -14.20
N LYS A 900 -39.60 -2.94 -13.13
CA LYS A 900 -40.33 -1.67 -13.24
C LYS A 900 -39.51 -0.58 -13.94
N ARG A 901 -38.20 -0.47 -13.66
CA ARG A 901 -37.25 0.45 -14.34
C ARG A 901 -37.06 0.14 -15.84
N SER A 902 -36.93 -1.14 -16.20
CA SER A 902 -36.89 -1.58 -17.61
C SER A 902 -38.21 -1.29 -18.35
N SER A 903 -39.34 -1.40 -17.65
CA SER A 903 -40.66 -1.12 -18.21
C SER A 903 -41.05 0.38 -18.26
N SER A 904 -40.27 1.29 -17.67
CA SER A 904 -40.70 2.70 -17.45
C SER A 904 -40.07 3.76 -18.36
N ARG A 905 -39.30 3.38 -19.38
CA ARG A 905 -39.11 4.27 -20.55
C ARG A 905 -39.69 3.66 -21.81
N LYS A 906 -41.03 3.57 -21.86
CA LYS A 906 -41.74 3.72 -23.15
C LYS A 906 -41.45 5.13 -23.67
N LEU A 907 -40.30 5.32 -24.31
CA LEU A 907 -40.07 6.49 -25.14
C LEU A 907 -41.18 6.53 -26.19
N LEU A 908 -41.85 7.66 -26.31
CA LEU A 908 -42.79 7.87 -27.42
C LEU A 908 -42.00 7.71 -28.72
N SER A 909 -42.60 7.06 -29.73
CA SER A 909 -42.01 7.06 -31.07
C SER A 909 -41.82 8.50 -31.52
N LEU A 910 -40.78 8.80 -32.31
CA LEU A 910 -40.53 10.17 -32.80
C LEU A 910 -41.79 10.83 -33.41
N PRO A 911 -42.64 10.12 -34.19
CA PRO A 911 -43.91 10.69 -34.64
C PRO A 911 -44.89 11.03 -33.50
N ALA A 912 -44.98 10.18 -32.47
CA ALA A 912 -45.84 10.42 -31.31
C ALA A 912 -45.32 11.55 -30.42
N ALA A 913 -44.00 11.65 -30.21
CA ALA A 913 -43.37 12.75 -29.50
C ALA A 913 -43.57 14.08 -30.22
N ASN A 914 -43.42 14.09 -31.56
CA ASN A 914 -43.66 15.27 -32.39
C ASN A 914 -45.14 15.67 -32.43
N ALA A 915 -46.06 14.70 -32.41
CA ALA A 915 -47.49 14.97 -32.30
C ALA A 915 -47.87 15.56 -30.93
N ASN A 916 -47.18 15.14 -29.88
CA ASN A 916 -47.38 15.60 -28.50
C ASN A 916 -46.61 16.89 -28.18
N ARG A 917 -46.04 17.57 -29.19
CA ARG A 917 -45.43 18.88 -29.02
C ARG A 917 -46.45 19.87 -28.45
N PHE A 918 -46.00 20.72 -27.53
CA PHE A 918 -46.84 21.77 -26.97
C PHE A 918 -47.38 22.67 -28.11
N GLN A 919 -48.68 22.60 -28.37
CA GLN A 919 -49.36 23.50 -29.31
C GLN A 919 -49.93 24.66 -28.52
N ALA A 920 -49.12 25.71 -28.39
CA ALA A 920 -49.54 26.91 -27.70
C ALA A 920 -50.53 27.70 -28.56
N ASP A 921 -51.78 27.79 -28.12
CA ASP A 921 -52.74 28.74 -28.67
C ASP A 921 -52.59 30.10 -27.98
N TRP A 922 -51.65 30.90 -28.47
CA TRP A 922 -51.41 32.25 -27.96
C TRP A 922 -52.50 33.26 -28.35
N GLN A 923 -53.45 32.89 -29.21
CA GLN A 923 -54.59 33.76 -29.57
C GLN A 923 -55.71 33.65 -28.54
N GLU A 924 -55.95 32.46 -27.97
CA GLU A 924 -56.90 32.27 -26.85
C GLU A 924 -56.25 32.40 -25.46
N PHE A 925 -54.93 32.25 -25.34
CA PHE A 925 -54.26 32.38 -24.05
C PHE A 925 -54.28 33.82 -23.54
N LYS A 926 -55.13 34.10 -22.55
CA LYS A 926 -55.05 35.31 -21.74
C LYS A 926 -54.11 35.05 -20.57
N PRO A 927 -52.88 35.60 -20.57
CA PRO A 927 -51.97 35.43 -19.44
C PRO A 927 -52.63 35.99 -18.19
N VAL A 928 -52.91 35.11 -17.24
CA VAL A 928 -53.42 35.52 -15.93
C VAL A 928 -52.23 36.04 -15.15
N ARG A 929 -52.28 37.32 -14.74
CA ARG A 929 -51.23 37.87 -13.89
C ARG A 929 -51.21 37.04 -12.59
N PRO A 930 -50.06 36.48 -12.18
CA PRO A 930 -49.94 35.82 -10.90
C PRO A 930 -50.42 36.76 -9.80
N THR A 931 -51.07 36.21 -8.77
CA THR A 931 -51.50 36.98 -7.59
C THR A 931 -50.32 37.65 -6.86
N PHE A 932 -49.10 37.21 -7.14
CA PHE A 932 -47.86 37.76 -6.63
C PHE A 932 -46.72 37.62 -7.65
N LEU A 933 -45.92 38.68 -7.83
CA LEU A 933 -44.73 38.67 -8.67
C LEU A 933 -43.52 38.91 -7.78
N GLY A 934 -42.61 37.94 -7.71
CA GLY A 934 -41.44 37.94 -6.81
C GLY A 934 -41.36 36.66 -5.98
N THR A 935 -40.43 36.61 -5.02
CA THR A 935 -40.27 35.48 -4.09
C THR A 935 -41.19 35.64 -2.89
N ARG A 936 -42.13 34.70 -2.69
CA ARG A 936 -43.03 34.68 -1.54
C ARG A 936 -42.48 33.70 -0.51
N VAL A 937 -41.96 34.23 0.59
CA VAL A 937 -41.43 33.44 1.69
C VAL A 937 -42.58 33.11 2.64
N PHE A 938 -42.77 31.82 2.94
CA PHE A 938 -43.70 31.36 3.95
C PHE A 938 -42.89 30.89 5.16
N GLU A 939 -42.79 31.73 6.19
CA GLU A 939 -41.98 31.44 7.38
C GLU A 939 -42.68 30.48 8.36
N ASP A 940 -44.01 30.37 8.27
CA ASP A 940 -44.84 29.58 9.19
C ASP A 940 -45.91 28.81 8.38
N TYR A 941 -45.44 27.84 7.58
CA TYR A 941 -46.29 27.00 6.72
C TYR A 941 -46.53 25.63 7.36
N PRO A 942 -47.77 25.11 7.37
CA PRO A 942 -48.06 23.79 7.94
C PRO A 942 -47.25 22.68 7.24
N LEU A 943 -46.35 22.02 7.97
CA LEU A 943 -45.47 20.99 7.41
C LEU A 943 -46.23 19.76 6.91
N ASP A 944 -47.40 19.50 7.48
CA ASP A 944 -48.37 18.49 7.07
C ASP A 944 -48.89 18.69 5.65
N GLU A 945 -48.98 19.93 5.17
CA GLU A 945 -49.33 20.21 3.78
C GLU A 945 -48.16 20.05 2.81
N LEU A 946 -46.90 20.14 3.29
CA LEU A 946 -45.70 19.92 2.46
C LEU A 946 -45.36 18.44 2.31
N LEU A 947 -45.65 17.64 3.34
CA LEU A 947 -45.39 16.20 3.43
C LEU A 947 -45.77 15.39 2.16
N PRO A 948 -46.92 15.61 1.50
CA PRO A 948 -47.30 14.87 0.29
C PRO A 948 -46.48 15.23 -0.96
N TYR A 949 -45.81 16.38 -0.95
CA TYR A 949 -45.05 16.91 -2.09
C TYR A 949 -43.54 16.70 -1.95
N ILE A 950 -43.09 16.22 -0.79
CA ILE A 950 -41.72 15.79 -0.60
C ILE A 950 -41.60 14.42 -1.24
N ASP A 951 -40.74 14.31 -2.26
CA ASP A 951 -40.31 13.01 -2.77
C ASP A 951 -39.37 12.41 -1.73
N TRP A 952 -39.90 11.49 -0.94
CA TRP A 952 -39.19 10.80 0.12
C TRP A 952 -38.24 9.71 -0.39
N THR A 953 -38.40 9.30 -1.66
CA THR A 953 -37.66 8.19 -2.28
C THR A 953 -36.13 8.32 -2.13
N PRO A 954 -35.49 9.50 -2.29
CA PRO A 954 -34.03 9.65 -2.14
C PRO A 954 -33.51 9.41 -0.72
N PHE A 955 -34.35 9.56 0.31
CA PHE A 955 -33.94 9.46 1.72
C PHE A 955 -34.01 8.03 2.28
N PHE A 956 -34.59 7.10 1.52
CA PHE A 956 -34.80 5.70 1.92
C PHE A 956 -34.12 4.70 0.98
N ILE A 957 -33.25 5.18 0.08
CA ILE A 957 -32.30 4.34 -0.65
C ILE A 957 -31.03 4.27 0.20
N THR A 958 -30.94 3.28 1.08
CA THR A 958 -29.69 2.83 1.71
C THR A 958 -29.54 1.35 1.48
#